data_AF-A0A8B6DE54-F1
#
_entry.id   AF-A0A8B6DE54-F1
#
_cell.length_a   1.000
_cell.length_b   1.000
_cell.length_c   1.000
_cell.angle_alpha   90.00
_cell.angle_beta   90.00
_cell.angle_gamma   90.00
#
_symmetry.space_group_name_H-M   'P 1'
#
loop_
_entity.id
_entity.type
_entity.pdbx_description
1 polymer ?
#
loop_
_entity_poly.entity_id
_entity_poly.type
_entity_poly.pdbx_seq_one_letter_code
_entity_poly.pdbx_strand_id
1 'polypeptide(L)'
;MASNKRKSLEFFTYLCQKIGSVDIVKARRLLCTIGDIALDNNFPKISSGSKGEGLNFKDSDTDLMFIEPDFRVYEFESDVTATDKADLIMNKEETPPCFTYLYLLSNHKVYSQLMFLQKDGKVLLSSELFKKRRLRQLIKTKPTLRHTHGPCITDDFEEHDIAYCIRCEKWISQAQPWINRPRTEWPPSDLVSQITSLGVLFVPIGCKGSVNEHFEWRISFSVAEKLLIFSWSHTQLLCYALLKILLKEIIQQIGDLKDLLCSYFIKTLMFWLSEESDPSIWRPDNIIPCFMACLQKLLYSIEYSTLLHYFIPESNLFFSRFNTRSKEKLITLLQNLCHQGIQFFSSSESLRDLSMFSCCVTNSIDRNSKLADEIIQLFPLNNDRGHIRRLMYNFLQHSKSRLGKHIFSLFLSNAHQFVSQSTDGHHRSNNKQHYNEYKHGLSHLLVGLQSDVLSGWLVLASFFNVHKNYPAALAVINHALSKCTDETITLSNSHTLISDFAFNDKMKEYVTKLIGPDNYIKAVKHLMILMLRIDPNTIAILPELRQDIKHPFTVFPCIPVAHFIRFLCCYHLDDGTSCMDSIDQLLHSISKLVNDDMTVSPKYWFLYIYSMLFLGVAKNMIGDTAFAKDCFQDVARRDVLQKTSASKRLSQLL
;
A
#
# COMPACT_ATOMS: atom_id res chain seq x y z
N MET A 1 36.03 -7.43 -16.60
CA MET A 1 35.01 -6.39 -16.31
C MET A 1 33.63 -6.71 -16.90
N ALA A 2 33.50 -7.07 -18.18
CA ALA A 2 32.19 -7.37 -18.82
C ALA A 2 31.42 -8.53 -18.16
N SER A 3 32.10 -9.61 -17.76
CA SER A 3 31.47 -10.77 -17.07
C SER A 3 30.85 -10.40 -15.72
N ASN A 4 31.50 -9.55 -14.92
CA ASN A 4 30.99 -9.12 -13.60
C ASN A 4 29.79 -8.17 -13.71
N LYS A 5 29.78 -7.30 -14.74
CA LYS A 5 28.63 -6.44 -15.04
C LYS A 5 27.41 -7.25 -15.48
N ARG A 6 27.63 -8.25 -16.35
CA ARG A 6 26.58 -9.18 -16.77
C ARG A 6 25.96 -9.87 -15.57
N LYS A 7 26.77 -10.50 -14.70
CA LYS A 7 26.31 -11.14 -13.46
C LYS A 7 25.53 -10.19 -12.53
N SER A 8 25.96 -8.92 -12.45
CA SER A 8 25.25 -7.91 -11.64
C SER A 8 23.88 -7.58 -12.23
N LEU A 9 23.78 -7.36 -13.55
CA LEU A 9 22.51 -7.07 -14.21
C LEU A 9 21.53 -8.25 -14.13
N GLU A 10 22.08 -9.44 -14.26
CA GLU A 10 21.43 -10.71 -14.05
C GLU A 10 20.82 -10.79 -12.64
N PHE A 11 21.64 -10.62 -11.60
CA PHE A 11 21.16 -10.58 -10.21
C PHE A 11 20.15 -9.45 -9.96
N PHE A 12 20.34 -8.27 -10.54
CA PHE A 12 19.38 -7.17 -10.46
C PHE A 12 18.00 -7.58 -11.01
N THR A 13 17.98 -8.29 -12.14
CA THR A 13 16.75 -8.77 -12.77
C THR A 13 16.03 -9.78 -11.88
N TYR A 14 16.77 -10.71 -11.26
CA TYR A 14 16.23 -11.63 -10.26
C TYR A 14 15.60 -10.90 -9.08
N LEU A 15 16.30 -9.90 -8.54
CA LEU A 15 15.79 -9.10 -7.43
C LEU A 15 14.54 -8.31 -7.83
N CYS A 16 14.45 -7.78 -9.05
CA CYS A 16 13.23 -7.15 -9.55
C CYS A 16 12.06 -8.13 -9.60
N GLN A 17 12.30 -9.41 -9.90
CA GLN A 17 11.26 -10.41 -9.91
C GLN A 17 10.80 -10.79 -8.49
N LYS A 18 11.74 -11.01 -7.56
CA LYS A 18 11.45 -11.40 -6.17
C LYS A 18 10.90 -10.24 -5.32
N ILE A 19 11.50 -9.05 -5.44
CA ILE A 19 11.21 -7.88 -4.59
C ILE A 19 10.24 -6.91 -5.29
N GLY A 20 10.16 -6.95 -6.62
CA GLY A 20 9.34 -6.08 -7.45
C GLY A 20 10.16 -5.06 -8.23
N SER A 21 9.74 -4.78 -9.46
CA SER A 21 10.34 -3.76 -10.33
C SER A 21 10.13 -2.34 -9.79
N VAL A 22 10.81 -1.37 -10.43
CA VAL A 22 10.67 0.06 -10.14
C VAL A 22 9.20 0.49 -10.08
N ASP A 23 8.41 0.10 -11.08
CA ASP A 23 7.04 0.55 -11.24
C ASP A 23 6.12 -0.09 -10.21
N ILE A 24 6.36 -1.37 -9.92
CA ILE A 24 5.65 -2.11 -8.89
C ILE A 24 5.91 -1.50 -7.50
N VAL A 25 7.16 -1.16 -7.18
CA VAL A 25 7.49 -0.49 -5.92
C VAL A 25 6.81 0.88 -5.84
N LYS A 26 6.89 1.68 -6.90
CA LYS A 26 6.23 3.00 -6.96
C LYS A 26 4.73 2.88 -6.76
N ALA A 27 4.10 1.89 -7.41
CA ALA A 27 2.69 1.56 -7.22
C ALA A 27 2.39 1.30 -5.74
N ARG A 28 3.12 0.39 -5.08
CA ARG A 28 2.91 0.04 -3.66
C ARG A 28 3.06 1.24 -2.72
N ARG A 29 4.07 2.10 -2.95
CA ARG A 29 4.27 3.34 -2.21
C ARG A 29 3.12 4.32 -2.38
N LEU A 30 2.68 4.50 -3.62
CA LEU A 30 1.55 5.36 -3.96
C LEU A 30 0.29 4.87 -3.25
N LEU A 31 0.03 3.57 -3.34
CA LEU A 31 -1.05 2.85 -2.71
C LEU A 31 -1.09 3.02 -1.18
N CYS A 32 0.03 2.86 -0.49
CA CYS A 32 0.14 3.19 0.94
C CYS A 32 -0.15 4.66 1.21
N THR A 33 0.36 5.56 0.37
CA THR A 33 0.13 7.00 0.51
C THR A 33 -1.34 7.36 0.30
N ILE A 34 -2.05 6.70 -0.62
CA ILE A 34 -3.50 6.85 -0.79
C ILE A 34 -4.24 6.38 0.47
N GLY A 35 -3.82 5.27 1.07
CA GLY A 35 -4.34 4.78 2.34
C GLY A 35 -4.16 5.75 3.51
N ASP A 36 -3.17 6.65 3.46
CA ASP A 36 -3.01 7.74 4.42
C ASP A 36 -4.10 8.80 4.28
N ILE A 37 -4.65 8.98 3.07
CA ILE A 37 -5.64 10.01 2.70
C ILE A 37 -7.08 9.54 2.90
N ALA A 38 -7.30 8.24 2.69
CA ALA A 38 -8.61 7.66 2.43
C ALA A 38 -9.44 7.34 3.67
N LEU A 39 -8.78 7.16 4.82
CA LEU A 39 -9.45 6.71 6.04
C LEU A 39 -9.99 7.91 6.81
N ASP A 40 -11.30 7.90 7.04
CA ASP A 40 -12.06 8.82 7.87
C ASP A 40 -11.72 8.64 9.36
N ASN A 41 -10.49 9.01 9.72
CA ASN A 41 -10.09 9.21 11.10
C ASN A 41 -9.97 10.70 11.32
N ASN A 42 -10.49 11.20 12.44
CA ASN A 42 -10.32 12.59 12.89
C ASN A 42 -8.84 13.05 13.03
N PHE A 43 -7.88 12.19 12.73
CA PHE A 43 -6.44 12.33 12.93
C PHE A 43 -5.72 12.15 11.58
N PRO A 44 -4.86 13.10 11.14
CA PRO A 44 -3.96 12.87 10.02
C PRO A 44 -3.10 11.62 10.26
N LYS A 45 -2.97 10.76 9.25
CA LYS A 45 -2.24 9.50 9.32
C LYS A 45 -1.01 9.51 8.41
N ILE A 46 0.06 8.86 8.83
CA ILE A 46 1.23 8.58 8.01
C ILE A 46 1.54 7.08 8.13
N SER A 47 1.55 6.37 7.00
CA SER A 47 1.99 4.99 6.93
C SER A 47 3.50 4.95 6.66
N SER A 48 4.19 4.15 7.44
CA SER A 48 5.62 3.84 7.35
C SER A 48 5.78 2.31 7.34
N GLY A 49 6.99 1.81 7.60
CA GLY A 49 7.31 0.39 7.66
C GLY A 49 7.65 -0.17 6.29
N SER A 50 8.03 -1.44 6.24
CA SER A 50 8.48 -2.10 5.02
C SER A 50 7.45 -1.99 3.90
N LYS A 51 6.17 -2.14 4.21
CA LYS A 51 5.06 -1.97 3.26
C LYS A 51 4.94 -0.53 2.77
N GLY A 52 4.97 0.45 3.67
CA GLY A 52 4.95 1.88 3.33
C GLY A 52 6.13 2.34 2.46
N GLU A 53 7.27 1.65 2.58
CA GLU A 53 8.49 1.88 1.80
C GLU A 53 8.48 1.21 0.42
N GLY A 54 7.45 0.41 0.11
CA GLY A 54 7.29 -0.32 -1.15
C GLY A 54 7.86 -1.74 -1.17
N LEU A 55 8.25 -2.28 -0.01
CA LEU A 55 8.72 -3.67 0.18
C LEU A 55 7.59 -4.57 0.71
N ASN A 56 7.70 -5.88 0.55
CA ASN A 56 6.77 -6.86 1.11
C ASN A 56 7.37 -8.26 0.98
N PHE A 57 8.26 -8.52 1.91
CA PHE A 57 8.57 -9.86 2.36
C PHE A 57 7.42 -10.37 3.22
N LYS A 58 7.36 -11.68 3.42
CA LYS A 58 6.41 -12.39 4.30
C LYS A 58 6.18 -11.69 5.65
N ASP A 59 7.26 -11.23 6.29
CA ASP A 59 7.22 -10.56 7.60
C ASP A 59 7.27 -9.03 7.47
N SER A 60 6.67 -8.44 6.44
CA SER A 60 6.66 -6.99 6.27
C SER A 60 5.60 -6.32 7.11
N ASP A 61 6.09 -5.40 7.93
CA ASP A 61 5.34 -4.53 8.83
C ASP A 61 4.70 -3.35 8.09
N THR A 62 3.59 -2.86 8.68
CA THR A 62 2.99 -1.57 8.39
C THR A 62 2.99 -0.76 9.68
N ASP A 63 3.77 0.32 9.72
CA ASP A 63 3.75 1.25 10.84
C ASP A 63 2.71 2.33 10.56
N LEU A 64 1.85 2.63 11.53
CA LEU A 64 0.84 3.68 11.41
C LEU A 64 1.10 4.76 12.45
N MET A 65 1.29 5.99 11.98
CA MET A 65 1.43 7.17 12.85
C MET A 65 0.20 8.06 12.72
N PHE A 66 -0.51 8.28 13.82
CA PHE A 66 -1.63 9.22 13.89
C PHE A 66 -1.20 10.51 14.56
N ILE A 67 -1.34 11.63 13.86
CA ILE A 67 -1.03 12.95 14.38
C ILE A 67 -2.22 13.46 15.19
N GLU A 68 -1.99 13.80 16.44
CA GLU A 68 -2.99 14.41 17.30
C GLU A 68 -3.33 15.84 16.87
N PRO A 69 -4.56 16.12 16.41
CA PRO A 69 -4.95 17.44 15.96
C PRO A 69 -5.10 18.42 17.12
N ASP A 70 -5.17 17.93 18.36
CA ASP A 70 -5.42 18.69 19.58
C ASP A 70 -4.16 19.31 20.19
N PHE A 71 -2.97 18.85 19.78
CA PHE A 71 -1.70 19.28 20.32
C PHE A 71 -0.83 19.92 19.23
N ARG A 72 -0.08 20.94 19.60
CA ARG A 72 0.98 21.53 18.78
C ARG A 72 2.23 21.70 19.60
N VAL A 73 3.38 21.42 19.00
CA VAL A 73 4.68 21.64 19.64
C VAL A 73 5.39 22.78 18.94
N TYR A 74 6.00 23.65 19.74
CA TYR A 74 6.88 24.73 19.32
C TYR A 74 8.25 24.57 19.99
N GLU A 75 9.30 25.01 19.31
CA GLU A 75 10.64 25.10 19.90
C GLU A 75 10.85 26.44 20.64
N PHE A 76 10.29 27.51 20.11
CA PHE A 76 10.41 28.86 20.67
C PHE A 76 9.04 29.45 20.97
N GLU A 77 8.90 30.13 22.11
CA GLU A 77 7.67 30.84 22.50
C GLU A 77 7.24 31.90 21.48
N SER A 78 8.20 32.53 20.80
CA SER A 78 7.94 33.52 19.75
C SER A 78 7.17 32.96 18.55
N ASP A 79 7.15 31.64 18.37
CA ASP A 79 6.51 30.97 17.24
C ASP A 79 5.05 30.61 17.50
N VAL A 80 4.58 30.82 18.73
CA VAL A 80 3.24 30.44 19.16
C VAL A 80 2.22 31.28 18.42
N THR A 81 1.27 30.59 17.79
CA THR A 81 0.11 31.23 17.15
C THR A 81 -1.11 30.98 18.02
N ALA A 82 -1.86 32.03 18.38
CA ALA A 82 -3.03 31.90 19.25
C ALA A 82 -4.09 31.01 18.58
N THR A 83 -4.40 29.85 19.18
CA THR A 83 -5.34 28.88 18.62
C THR A 83 -6.11 28.10 19.68
N ASP A 84 -7.12 27.33 19.27
CA ASP A 84 -7.96 26.50 20.15
C ASP A 84 -7.28 25.18 20.62
N LYS A 85 -5.98 24.99 20.35
CA LYS A 85 -5.25 23.74 20.63
C LYS A 85 -4.41 23.84 21.90
N ALA A 86 -3.98 22.69 22.43
CA ALA A 86 -2.94 22.65 23.46
C ALA A 86 -1.57 22.95 22.84
N ASP A 87 -1.06 24.15 23.11
CA ASP A 87 0.28 24.56 22.70
C ASP A 87 1.32 24.08 23.73
N LEU A 88 2.32 23.36 23.23
CA LEU A 88 3.41 22.76 23.98
C LEU A 88 4.76 23.36 23.56
N ILE A 89 5.66 23.56 24.50
CA ILE A 89 7.07 23.90 24.23
C ILE A 89 7.93 22.67 24.46
N MET A 90 8.79 22.38 23.49
CA MET A 90 9.85 21.40 23.69
C MET A 90 11.03 21.97 24.50
N ASN A 91 11.54 21.18 25.44
CA ASN A 91 12.76 21.48 26.18
C ASN A 91 13.73 20.30 26.09
N LYS A 92 14.98 20.58 25.74
CA LYS A 92 16.02 19.59 25.45
C LYS A 92 17.19 19.59 26.44
N GLU A 93 17.21 20.49 27.43
CA GLU A 93 18.38 20.74 28.27
C GLU A 93 18.67 19.58 29.24
N GLU A 94 17.63 18.91 29.70
CA GLU A 94 17.70 17.81 30.67
C GLU A 94 17.45 16.42 30.05
N THR A 95 17.55 16.30 28.73
CA THR A 95 17.25 15.07 28.01
C THR A 95 18.39 14.66 27.08
N PRO A 96 18.62 13.34 26.86
CA PRO A 96 19.57 12.88 25.86
C PRO A 96 19.22 13.40 24.44
N PRO A 97 20.20 13.46 23.52
CA PRO A 97 19.93 13.78 22.11
C PRO A 97 18.80 12.91 21.53
N CYS A 98 17.97 13.51 20.67
CA CYS A 98 16.74 12.92 20.11
C CYS A 98 15.54 12.81 21.09
N PHE A 99 15.68 13.21 22.36
CA PHE A 99 14.57 13.25 23.32
C PHE A 99 14.29 14.68 23.79
N THR A 100 13.11 14.90 24.36
CA THR A 100 12.68 16.19 24.89
C THR A 100 11.55 16.05 25.90
N TYR A 101 11.38 17.03 26.78
CA TYR A 101 10.15 17.25 27.53
C TYR A 101 9.21 18.20 26.77
N LEU A 102 7.90 18.01 26.92
CA LEU A 102 6.88 18.88 26.32
C LEU A 102 6.09 19.61 27.42
N TYR A 103 6.38 20.90 27.62
CA TYR A 103 5.75 21.76 28.63
C TYR A 103 4.51 22.45 28.08
N LEU A 104 3.45 22.56 28.89
CA LEU A 104 2.21 23.25 28.52
C LEU A 104 2.37 24.77 28.67
N LEU A 105 2.06 25.52 27.61
CA LEU A 105 2.15 26.99 27.58
C LEU A 105 0.89 27.70 28.08
N SER A 106 -0.27 27.28 27.60
CA SER A 106 -1.54 27.98 27.80
C SER A 106 -2.57 27.07 28.48
N ASN A 107 -3.26 27.65 29.46
CA ASN A 107 -4.26 26.99 30.32
C ASN A 107 -5.59 26.76 29.56
N HIS A 108 -5.57 25.98 28.49
CA HIS A 108 -6.81 25.61 27.80
C HIS A 108 -7.57 24.55 28.61
N LYS A 109 -8.72 24.98 29.16
CA LYS A 109 -9.61 24.28 30.12
C LYS A 109 -10.18 22.92 29.68
N VAL A 110 -9.77 22.33 28.56
CA VAL A 110 -10.49 21.20 27.93
C VAL A 110 -9.70 19.87 27.95
N TYR A 111 -8.39 19.90 28.20
CA TYR A 111 -7.60 18.66 28.23
C TYR A 111 -7.57 18.04 29.63
N SER A 112 -7.84 16.74 29.70
CA SER A 112 -7.90 16.04 30.98
C SER A 112 -6.60 16.24 31.75
N GLN A 113 -6.69 16.75 32.98
CA GLN A 113 -5.60 16.84 33.97
C GLN A 113 -4.83 15.51 34.12
N LEU A 114 -5.42 14.39 33.69
CA LEU A 114 -4.90 13.02 33.78
C LEU A 114 -3.68 12.68 32.92
N MET A 115 -3.22 13.53 31.98
CA MET A 115 -2.00 13.30 31.19
C MET A 115 -0.84 14.23 31.54
N PHE A 116 -1.14 15.28 32.29
CA PHE A 116 -0.19 16.33 32.61
C PHE A 116 0.29 16.15 34.04
N LEU A 117 1.58 16.35 34.27
CA LEU A 117 2.21 16.26 35.59
C LEU A 117 3.03 17.52 35.85
N GLN A 118 3.19 17.86 37.12
CA GLN A 118 4.05 18.97 37.54
C GLN A 118 5.49 18.50 37.74
N LYS A 119 6.44 19.27 37.23
CA LYS A 119 7.87 19.15 37.51
C LYS A 119 8.45 20.57 37.59
N ASP A 120 9.13 20.87 38.69
CA ASP A 120 9.82 22.15 38.91
C ASP A 120 8.92 23.38 38.68
N GLY A 121 7.66 23.31 39.16
CA GLY A 121 6.67 24.38 39.03
C GLY A 121 6.06 24.54 37.62
N LYS A 122 6.49 23.74 36.65
CA LYS A 122 5.96 23.71 35.28
C LYS A 122 5.07 22.50 35.07
N VAL A 123 4.10 22.62 34.17
CA VAL A 123 3.21 21.52 33.78
C VAL A 123 3.73 20.91 32.49
N LEU A 124 3.91 19.60 32.45
CA LEU A 124 4.42 18.88 31.29
C LEU A 124 3.53 17.69 30.91
N LEU A 125 3.56 17.32 29.64
CA LEU A 125 2.81 16.20 29.11
C LEU A 125 3.60 14.89 29.28
N SER A 126 3.12 13.98 30.13
CA SER A 126 3.77 12.67 30.31
C SER A 126 3.51 11.76 29.12
N SER A 127 4.57 11.24 28.51
CA SER A 127 4.49 10.28 27.40
C SER A 127 3.82 8.97 27.83
N GLU A 128 4.10 8.51 29.05
CA GLU A 128 3.49 7.29 29.60
C GLU A 128 1.98 7.45 29.84
N LEU A 129 1.56 8.54 30.49
CA LEU A 129 0.13 8.80 30.76
C LEU A 129 -0.64 9.07 29.47
N PHE A 130 -0.01 9.74 28.50
CA PHE A 130 -0.56 9.94 27.17
C PHE A 130 -0.85 8.60 26.48
N LYS A 131 0.12 7.67 26.44
CA LYS A 131 -0.10 6.31 25.89
C LYS A 131 -1.20 5.56 26.63
N LYS A 132 -1.18 5.56 27.97
CA LYS A 132 -2.19 4.88 28.79
C LYS A 132 -3.59 5.43 28.53
N ARG A 133 -3.75 6.74 28.33
CA ARG A 133 -5.04 7.34 27.99
C ARG A 133 -5.51 6.90 26.60
N ARG A 134 -4.64 6.93 25.60
CA ARG A 134 -4.98 6.48 24.23
C ARG A 134 -5.39 5.01 24.22
N LEU A 135 -4.64 4.15 24.92
CA LEU A 135 -4.99 2.74 25.07
C LEU A 135 -6.38 2.57 25.68
N ARG A 136 -6.69 3.27 26.79
CA ARG A 136 -8.02 3.22 27.42
C ARG A 136 -9.14 3.70 26.50
N GLN A 137 -8.91 4.76 25.72
CA GLN A 137 -9.90 5.25 24.74
C GLN A 137 -10.17 4.21 23.66
N LEU A 138 -9.12 3.58 23.14
CA LEU A 138 -9.25 2.55 22.12
C LEU A 138 -9.99 1.32 22.62
N ILE A 139 -9.63 0.80 23.80
CA ILE A 139 -10.30 -0.35 24.43
C ILE A 139 -11.80 -0.07 24.62
N LYS A 140 -12.18 1.15 25.01
CA LYS A 140 -13.60 1.54 25.14
C LYS A 140 -14.36 1.50 23.80
N THR A 141 -13.72 1.94 22.72
CA THR A 141 -14.36 2.03 21.39
C THR A 141 -14.32 0.72 20.61
N LYS A 142 -13.31 -0.12 20.83
CA LYS A 142 -13.10 -1.42 20.19
C LYS A 142 -12.53 -2.36 21.26
N PRO A 143 -13.33 -3.25 21.87
CA PRO A 143 -12.90 -4.13 22.94
C PRO A 143 -12.08 -5.32 22.39
N THR A 144 -10.98 -5.01 21.70
CA THR A 144 -9.90 -5.96 21.42
C THR A 144 -8.85 -5.84 22.52
N LEU A 145 -8.20 -6.96 22.85
CA LEU A 145 -6.98 -6.91 23.66
C LEU A 145 -5.92 -6.12 22.86
N ARG A 146 -5.34 -5.13 23.54
CA ARG A 146 -4.34 -4.19 23.00
C ARG A 146 -3.34 -3.93 24.11
N HIS A 147 -2.07 -3.84 23.76
CA HIS A 147 -1.00 -3.58 24.71
C HIS A 147 -0.04 -2.53 24.16
N THR A 148 0.80 -1.96 25.04
CA THR A 148 1.81 -0.99 24.63
C THR A 148 3.11 -1.70 24.29
N HIS A 149 3.67 -1.43 23.11
CA HIS A 149 5.00 -1.88 22.70
C HIS A 149 5.83 -0.67 22.22
N GLY A 150 6.86 -0.30 22.98
CA GLY A 150 7.64 0.90 22.70
C GLY A 150 6.78 2.18 22.64
N PRO A 151 6.82 2.97 21.54
CA PRO A 151 5.94 4.13 21.35
C PRO A 151 4.53 3.76 20.88
N CYS A 152 4.29 2.49 20.55
CA CYS A 152 3.10 2.02 19.86
C CYS A 152 2.07 1.41 20.82
N ILE A 153 0.82 1.40 20.36
CA ILE A 153 -0.25 0.55 20.87
C ILE A 153 -0.51 -0.50 19.80
N THR A 154 -0.23 -1.75 20.14
CA THR A 154 -0.28 -2.89 19.21
C THR A 154 -1.52 -3.73 19.53
N ASP A 155 -2.16 -4.30 18.51
CA ASP A 155 -3.21 -5.30 18.67
C ASP A 155 -2.63 -6.71 18.83
N ASP A 156 -3.40 -7.63 19.38
CA ASP A 156 -2.94 -9.02 19.62
C ASP A 156 -2.61 -9.80 18.34
N PHE A 157 -3.01 -9.30 17.16
CA PHE A 157 -2.66 -9.91 15.89
C PHE A 157 -1.30 -9.41 15.35
N GLU A 158 -0.66 -8.45 16.03
CA GLU A 158 0.61 -7.81 15.68
C GLU A 158 0.66 -7.29 14.23
N GLU A 159 -0.49 -7.05 13.60
CA GLU A 159 -0.52 -6.67 12.18
C GLU A 159 -0.20 -5.18 11.97
N HIS A 160 -0.39 -4.35 13.02
CA HIS A 160 -0.21 -2.90 12.94
C HIS A 160 0.39 -2.32 14.23
N ASP A 161 1.57 -1.72 14.10
CA ASP A 161 2.16 -0.88 15.15
C ASP A 161 1.62 0.55 15.03
N ILE A 162 0.75 0.95 15.98
CA ILE A 162 0.09 2.26 15.95
C ILE A 162 0.75 3.22 16.94
N ALA A 163 1.44 4.24 16.42
CA ALA A 163 1.97 5.36 17.20
C ALA A 163 1.05 6.58 17.14
N TYR A 164 0.69 7.13 18.30
CA TYR A 164 0.02 8.44 18.38
C TYR A 164 1.06 9.51 18.62
N CYS A 165 1.12 10.49 17.75
CA CYS A 165 2.22 11.44 17.63
C CYS A 165 1.72 12.87 17.74
N ILE A 166 2.61 13.76 18.16
CA ILE A 166 2.35 15.20 18.17
C ILE A 166 3.30 15.85 17.16
N ARG A 167 2.85 16.91 16.49
CA ARG A 167 3.62 17.58 15.44
C ARG A 167 4.16 18.93 15.88
N CYS A 168 5.42 19.20 15.53
CA CYS A 168 5.95 20.55 15.35
C CYS A 168 6.00 20.83 13.84
N GLU A 169 5.41 21.94 13.41
CA GLU A 169 5.36 22.30 11.99
C GLU A 169 6.69 22.84 11.46
N LYS A 170 7.60 23.24 12.37
CA LYS A 170 8.92 23.76 12.03
C LYS A 170 10.01 22.69 12.17
N TRP A 171 11.09 22.86 11.41
CA TRP A 171 12.31 22.09 11.59
C TRP A 171 13.06 22.55 12.84
N ILE A 172 13.39 21.61 13.72
CA ILE A 172 13.99 21.90 15.03
C ILE A 172 15.48 22.22 14.95
N SER A 173 15.98 23.00 15.91
CA SER A 173 17.38 23.42 15.99
C SER A 173 18.36 22.25 16.09
N GLN A 174 18.00 21.16 16.78
CA GLN A 174 18.84 19.96 16.92
C GLN A 174 19.14 19.28 15.58
N ALA A 175 18.28 19.45 14.57
CA ALA A 175 18.45 18.86 13.24
C ALA A 175 18.90 19.89 12.18
N GLN A 176 19.19 21.13 12.57
CA GLN A 176 19.71 22.15 11.65
C GLN A 176 21.04 21.76 10.98
N PRO A 177 22.00 21.10 11.67
CA PRO A 177 23.23 20.66 11.04
C PRO A 177 23.02 19.75 9.83
N TRP A 178 21.91 19.00 9.76
CA TRP A 178 21.57 18.17 8.61
C TRP A 178 21.27 18.97 7.34
N ILE A 179 20.71 20.19 7.47
CA ILE A 179 20.44 21.09 6.33
C ILE A 179 21.75 21.58 5.74
N ASN A 180 22.68 21.99 6.61
CA ASN A 180 23.94 22.63 6.22
C ASN A 180 25.07 21.65 5.92
N ARG A 181 24.80 20.34 5.97
CA ARG A 181 25.82 19.32 5.75
C ARG A 181 26.35 19.40 4.31
N PRO A 182 27.67 19.38 4.10
CA PRO A 182 28.25 19.34 2.76
C PRO A 182 27.86 18.02 2.08
N ARG A 183 27.20 18.11 0.94
CA ARG A 183 26.74 16.96 0.15
C ARG A 183 26.96 17.23 -1.33
N THR A 184 27.30 16.20 -2.09
CA THR A 184 27.61 16.31 -3.53
C THR A 184 26.34 16.36 -4.37
N GLU A 185 25.39 15.45 -4.15
CA GLU A 185 24.20 15.32 -5.01
C GLU A 185 22.94 14.85 -4.27
N TRP A 186 23.03 13.87 -3.37
CA TRP A 186 21.88 13.34 -2.64
C TRP A 186 21.89 13.73 -1.15
N PRO A 187 20.72 14.07 -0.56
CA PRO A 187 19.44 14.32 -1.22
C PRO A 187 19.42 15.68 -1.96
N PRO A 188 18.63 15.82 -3.05
CA PRO A 188 18.50 17.07 -3.79
C PRO A 188 17.99 18.24 -2.92
N SER A 189 18.38 19.47 -3.24
CA SER A 189 18.00 20.68 -2.50
C SER A 189 16.49 20.87 -2.34
N ASP A 190 15.72 20.54 -3.39
CA ASP A 190 14.26 20.65 -3.37
C ASP A 190 13.63 19.66 -2.39
N LEU A 191 14.21 18.45 -2.30
CA LEU A 191 13.79 17.43 -1.34
C LEU A 191 14.13 17.85 0.09
N VAL A 192 15.30 18.44 0.31
CA VAL A 192 15.69 19.00 1.62
C VAL A 192 14.71 20.11 2.04
N SER A 193 14.38 21.01 1.12
CA SER A 193 13.42 22.09 1.35
C SER A 193 12.02 21.55 1.64
N GLN A 194 11.59 20.52 0.90
CA GLN A 194 10.32 19.83 1.17
C GLN A 194 10.31 19.19 2.56
N ILE A 195 11.33 18.41 2.91
CA ILE A 195 11.45 17.72 4.20
C ILE A 195 11.38 18.72 5.35
N THR A 196 12.17 19.79 5.27
CA THR A 196 12.26 20.80 6.33
C THR A 196 10.97 21.59 6.49
N SER A 197 10.23 21.84 5.40
CA SER A 197 8.91 22.49 5.45
C SER A 197 7.81 21.67 6.13
N LEU A 198 8.02 20.36 6.30
CA LEU A 198 7.04 19.45 6.92
C LEU A 198 7.20 19.38 8.45
N GLY A 199 8.31 19.86 9.00
CA GLY A 199 8.61 19.85 10.43
C GLY A 199 8.99 18.46 10.95
N VAL A 200 8.68 18.20 12.22
CA VAL A 200 9.04 16.95 12.92
C VAL A 200 7.89 16.41 13.76
N LEU A 201 7.96 15.13 14.12
CA LEU A 201 6.99 14.46 14.98
C LEU A 201 7.61 14.12 16.34
N PHE A 202 6.76 13.92 17.33
CA PHE A 202 7.12 13.45 18.66
C PHE A 202 6.32 12.20 18.98
N VAL A 203 7.01 11.13 19.35
CA VAL A 203 6.40 9.84 19.75
C VAL A 203 6.57 9.60 21.25
N PRO A 204 5.58 8.99 21.92
CA PRO A 204 5.54 8.91 23.38
C PRO A 204 6.40 7.75 23.91
N ILE A 205 7.72 7.90 23.87
CA ILE A 205 8.67 6.96 24.45
C ILE A 205 9.89 7.73 24.95
N GLY A 206 10.34 7.39 26.16
CA GLY A 206 11.55 7.95 26.74
C GLY A 206 12.81 7.16 26.40
N CYS A 207 13.95 7.74 26.77
CA CYS A 207 15.24 7.10 26.65
C CYS A 207 15.37 6.04 27.74
N LYS A 208 15.55 4.78 27.32
CA LYS A 208 15.66 3.65 28.25
C LYS A 208 16.74 3.90 29.30
N GLY A 209 16.37 3.83 30.56
CA GLY A 209 17.29 4.02 31.69
C GLY A 209 17.49 5.48 32.10
N SER A 210 16.77 6.43 31.48
CA SER A 210 16.68 7.80 31.99
C SER A 210 15.86 7.84 33.28
N VAL A 211 16.24 8.69 34.24
CA VAL A 211 15.51 8.91 35.50
C VAL A 211 14.06 9.35 35.24
N ASN A 212 13.87 10.15 34.19
CA ASN A 212 12.60 10.77 33.83
C ASN A 212 11.99 10.16 32.55
N GLU A 213 12.29 8.89 32.24
CA GLU A 213 11.86 8.20 31.02
C GLU A 213 10.35 8.35 30.71
N HIS A 214 9.50 8.38 31.73
CA HIS A 214 8.04 8.51 31.62
C HIS A 214 7.53 9.92 31.24
N PHE A 215 8.42 10.92 31.26
CA PHE A 215 8.18 12.29 30.82
C PHE A 215 8.74 12.59 29.43
N GLU A 216 9.73 11.83 29.00
CA GLU A 216 10.44 12.07 27.76
C GLU A 216 9.62 11.66 26.53
N TRP A 217 9.75 12.47 25.49
CA TRP A 217 9.23 12.21 24.15
C TRP A 217 10.40 12.10 23.19
N ARG A 218 10.34 11.13 22.27
CA ARG A 218 11.36 10.95 21.24
C ARG A 218 10.98 11.73 19.98
N ILE A 219 11.92 12.49 19.44
CA ILE A 219 11.79 13.14 18.14
C ILE A 219 11.80 12.06 17.06
N SER A 220 10.84 12.13 16.14
CA SER A 220 10.69 11.22 15.01
C SER A 220 10.75 11.98 13.69
N PHE A 221 11.58 11.45 12.79
CA PHE A 221 11.74 11.94 11.42
C PHE A 221 11.07 11.03 10.39
N SER A 222 10.10 10.21 10.79
CA SER A 222 9.54 9.17 9.91
C SER A 222 8.94 9.70 8.61
N VAL A 223 8.42 10.94 8.58
CA VAL A 223 7.99 11.61 7.34
C VAL A 223 9.20 11.93 6.45
N ALA A 224 10.26 12.50 7.01
CA ALA A 224 11.49 12.80 6.30
C ALA A 224 12.16 11.54 5.77
N GLU A 225 12.26 10.50 6.61
CA GLU A 225 12.78 9.17 6.25
C GLU A 225 12.01 8.59 5.07
N LYS A 226 10.67 8.62 5.10
CA LYS A 226 9.81 8.14 4.01
C LYS A 226 10.14 8.85 2.70
N LEU A 227 10.27 10.18 2.72
CA LEU A 227 10.60 10.97 1.54
C LEU A 227 12.02 10.67 1.01
N LEU A 228 13.00 10.49 1.90
CA LEU A 228 14.36 10.08 1.51
C LEU A 228 14.36 8.69 0.85
N ILE A 229 13.66 7.72 1.43
CA ILE A 229 13.52 6.38 0.85
C ILE A 229 12.81 6.43 -0.51
N PHE A 230 11.86 7.35 -0.70
CA PHE A 230 11.16 7.52 -1.96
C PHE A 230 12.07 8.11 -3.05
N SER A 231 13.09 8.87 -2.65
CA SER A 231 14.08 9.46 -3.55
C SER A 231 15.24 8.52 -3.94
N TRP A 232 15.38 7.38 -3.28
CA TRP A 232 16.38 6.38 -3.64
C TRP A 232 16.18 5.84 -5.06
N SER A 233 17.29 5.60 -5.76
CA SER A 233 17.31 4.78 -6.96
C SER A 233 16.82 3.37 -6.62
N HIS A 234 16.38 2.63 -7.65
CA HIS A 234 15.93 1.26 -7.43
C HIS A 234 17.06 0.36 -6.96
N THR A 235 18.30 0.58 -7.41
CA THR A 235 19.49 -0.14 -6.93
C THR A 235 19.70 0.09 -5.43
N GLN A 236 19.58 1.33 -4.94
CA GLN A 236 19.67 1.64 -3.50
C GLN A 236 18.58 0.90 -2.71
N LEU A 237 17.34 0.92 -3.20
CA LEU A 237 16.23 0.23 -2.57
C LEU A 237 16.45 -1.29 -2.51
N LEU A 238 16.95 -1.90 -3.58
CA LEU A 238 17.24 -3.32 -3.63
C LEU A 238 18.41 -3.69 -2.68
N CYS A 239 19.44 -2.85 -2.57
CA CYS A 239 20.48 -3.03 -1.55
C CYS A 239 19.91 -2.94 -0.13
N TYR A 240 19.03 -1.96 0.14
CA TYR A 240 18.33 -1.85 1.42
C TYR A 240 17.49 -3.10 1.73
N ALA A 241 16.76 -3.61 0.74
CA ALA A 241 16.01 -4.85 0.83
C ALA A 241 16.91 -6.06 1.17
N LEU A 242 18.04 -6.21 0.49
CA LEU A 242 19.01 -7.28 0.76
C LEU A 242 19.57 -7.21 2.18
N LEU A 243 19.87 -6.01 2.70
CA LEU A 243 20.31 -5.85 4.08
C LEU A 243 19.20 -6.24 5.08
N LYS A 244 17.92 -5.95 4.78
CA LYS A 244 16.80 -6.39 5.62
C LYS A 244 16.66 -7.91 5.63
N ILE A 245 16.83 -8.57 4.47
CA ILE A 245 16.84 -10.03 4.37
C ILE A 245 18.01 -10.61 5.18
N LEU A 246 19.22 -10.08 5.00
CA LEU A 246 20.40 -10.47 5.80
C LEU A 246 20.13 -10.34 7.31
N LEU A 247 19.56 -9.21 7.73
CA LEU A 247 19.23 -8.97 9.13
C LEU A 247 18.27 -10.05 9.64
N LYS A 248 17.12 -10.23 8.99
CA LYS A 248 16.03 -11.09 9.48
C LYS A 248 16.34 -12.57 9.37
N GLU A 249 16.86 -13.02 8.23
CA GLU A 249 16.96 -14.43 7.89
C GLU A 249 18.32 -15.06 8.23
N ILE A 250 19.33 -14.25 8.55
CA ILE A 250 20.67 -14.75 8.86
C ILE A 250 21.12 -14.27 10.24
N ILE A 251 21.20 -12.96 10.46
CA ILE A 251 21.72 -12.42 11.72
C ILE A 251 20.76 -12.74 12.88
N GLN A 252 19.47 -12.47 12.70
CA GLN A 252 18.47 -12.63 13.77
C GLN A 252 18.10 -14.09 14.06
N GLN A 253 18.50 -15.02 13.21
CA GLN A 253 18.36 -16.46 13.45
C GLN A 253 19.42 -17.01 14.40
N ILE A 254 20.47 -16.24 14.68
CA ILE A 254 21.51 -16.61 15.64
C ILE A 254 21.12 -16.01 17.00
N GLY A 255 20.74 -16.87 17.96
CA GLY A 255 20.14 -16.46 19.24
C GLY A 255 20.83 -15.28 19.93
N ASP A 256 22.14 -15.35 20.16
CA ASP A 256 22.90 -14.26 20.84
C ASP A 256 22.98 -12.95 20.04
N LEU A 257 22.65 -12.96 18.74
CA LEU A 257 22.74 -11.81 17.84
C LEU A 257 21.38 -11.18 17.52
N LYS A 258 20.27 -11.84 17.90
CA LYS A 258 18.90 -11.49 17.53
C LYS A 258 18.54 -10.03 17.80
N ASP A 259 18.89 -9.52 18.97
CA ASP A 259 18.46 -8.19 19.41
C ASP A 259 19.56 -7.12 19.28
N LEU A 260 20.69 -7.45 18.65
CA LEU A 260 21.82 -6.52 18.50
C LEU A 260 21.59 -5.47 17.41
N LEU A 261 20.93 -5.87 16.32
CA LEU A 261 20.62 -5.02 15.17
C LEU A 261 19.11 -4.97 14.92
N CYS A 262 18.63 -3.83 14.44
CA CYS A 262 17.24 -3.65 14.03
C CYS A 262 17.13 -2.96 12.65
N SER A 263 15.93 -2.97 12.08
CA SER A 263 15.63 -2.37 10.77
C SER A 263 15.96 -0.88 10.70
N TYR A 264 15.86 -0.15 11.82
CA TYR A 264 16.19 1.27 11.90
C TYR A 264 17.69 1.54 11.70
N PHE A 265 18.57 0.66 12.20
CA PHE A 265 20.01 0.77 11.98
C PHE A 265 20.37 0.54 10.52
N ILE A 266 19.75 -0.45 9.89
CA ILE A 266 19.92 -0.73 8.45
C ILE A 266 19.48 0.46 7.61
N LYS A 267 18.33 1.06 7.96
CA LYS A 267 17.82 2.27 7.30
C LYS A 267 18.77 3.46 7.45
N THR A 268 19.23 3.72 8.68
CA THR A 268 20.17 4.81 8.98
C THR A 268 21.49 4.63 8.24
N LEU A 269 22.01 3.41 8.19
CA LEU A 269 23.22 3.08 7.45
C LEU A 269 23.07 3.35 5.95
N MET A 270 21.92 2.98 5.36
CA MET A 270 21.64 3.25 3.96
C MET A 270 21.53 4.76 3.67
N PHE A 271 21.02 5.58 4.58
CA PHE A 271 21.03 7.04 4.40
C PHE A 271 22.45 7.60 4.36
N TRP A 272 23.30 7.21 5.32
CA TRP A 272 24.71 7.63 5.31
C TRP A 272 25.43 7.18 4.06
N LEU A 273 25.30 5.90 3.69
CA LEU A 273 25.98 5.38 2.50
C LEU A 273 25.47 6.06 1.22
N SER A 274 24.18 6.37 1.13
CA SER A 274 23.61 7.08 -0.03
C SER A 274 24.11 8.51 -0.15
N GLU A 275 24.36 9.18 0.98
CA GLU A 275 24.90 10.54 1.02
C GLU A 275 26.41 10.60 0.74
N GLU A 276 27.16 9.62 1.26
CA GLU A 276 28.62 9.55 1.13
C GLU A 276 29.11 9.01 -0.22
N SER A 277 28.23 8.37 -1.01
CA SER A 277 28.58 7.75 -2.28
C SER A 277 28.30 8.64 -3.48
N ASP A 278 29.08 8.46 -4.54
CA ASP A 278 28.79 9.04 -5.86
C ASP A 278 27.50 8.41 -6.43
N PRO A 279 26.46 9.19 -6.76
CA PRO A 279 25.19 8.63 -7.25
C PRO A 279 25.31 7.77 -8.50
N SER A 280 26.33 7.99 -9.34
CA SER A 280 26.57 7.25 -10.57
C SER A 280 26.88 5.77 -10.35
N ILE A 281 27.23 5.36 -9.12
CA ILE A 281 27.49 3.96 -8.79
C ILE A 281 26.19 3.16 -8.65
N TRP A 282 25.06 3.79 -8.33
CA TRP A 282 23.80 3.11 -8.01
C TRP A 282 23.03 2.70 -9.28
N ARG A 283 23.63 1.81 -10.07
CA ARG A 283 23.09 1.31 -11.34
C ARG A 283 22.77 -0.19 -11.30
N PRO A 284 21.87 -0.69 -12.17
CA PRO A 284 21.56 -2.11 -12.25
C PRO A 284 22.78 -3.01 -12.47
N ASP A 285 23.71 -2.59 -13.34
CA ASP A 285 24.93 -3.32 -13.66
C ASP A 285 26.00 -3.28 -12.54
N ASN A 286 25.69 -2.62 -11.41
CA ASN A 286 26.58 -2.45 -10.27
C ASN A 286 25.95 -2.88 -8.94
N ILE A 287 24.78 -3.55 -8.95
CA ILE A 287 24.05 -3.94 -7.73
C ILE A 287 24.89 -4.80 -6.77
N ILE A 288 25.72 -5.72 -7.29
CA ILE A 288 26.55 -6.59 -6.47
C ILE A 288 27.63 -5.76 -5.74
N PRO A 289 28.48 -4.96 -6.42
CA PRO A 289 29.40 -4.05 -5.74
C PRO A 289 28.72 -3.08 -4.76
N CYS A 290 27.56 -2.50 -5.13
CA CYS A 290 26.79 -1.64 -4.23
C CYS A 290 26.40 -2.37 -2.95
N PHE A 291 25.88 -3.60 -3.05
CA PHE A 291 25.53 -4.39 -1.88
C PHE A 291 26.75 -4.76 -1.03
N MET A 292 27.89 -5.07 -1.65
CA MET A 292 29.12 -5.34 -0.89
C MET A 292 29.60 -4.09 -0.13
N ALA A 293 29.46 -2.89 -0.71
CA ALA A 293 29.76 -1.64 -0.01
C ALA A 293 28.83 -1.43 1.19
N CYS A 294 27.54 -1.79 1.08
CA CYS A 294 26.62 -1.81 2.21
C CYS A 294 27.08 -2.72 3.36
N LEU A 295 27.52 -3.94 3.04
CA LEU A 295 28.03 -4.89 4.04
C LEU A 295 29.29 -4.38 4.71
N GLN A 296 30.22 -3.80 3.94
CA GLN A 296 31.44 -3.21 4.47
C GLN A 296 31.16 -2.02 5.38
N LYS A 297 30.22 -1.14 5.00
CA LYS A 297 29.78 -0.03 5.87
C LYS A 297 29.18 -0.54 7.18
N LEU A 298 28.42 -1.64 7.15
CA LEU A 298 27.84 -2.24 8.35
C LEU A 298 28.92 -2.83 9.25
N LEU A 299 29.85 -3.59 8.67
CA LEU A 299 31.01 -4.14 9.37
C LEU A 299 31.83 -3.03 10.04
N TYR A 300 32.19 -1.98 9.30
CA TYR A 300 32.93 -0.83 9.82
C TYR A 300 32.16 -0.15 10.97
N SER A 301 30.86 0.11 10.79
CA SER A 301 30.05 0.75 11.84
C SER A 301 30.04 -0.08 13.13
N ILE A 302 30.03 -1.41 13.03
CA ILE A 302 30.08 -2.31 14.19
C ILE A 302 31.47 -2.34 14.81
N GLU A 303 32.53 -2.49 14.01
CA GLU A 303 33.94 -2.51 14.45
C GLU A 303 34.26 -1.28 15.30
N TYR A 304 33.84 -0.10 14.85
CA TYR A 304 34.04 1.17 15.56
C TYR A 304 32.91 1.53 16.53
N SER A 305 31.90 0.66 16.69
CA SER A 305 30.71 0.88 17.53
C SER A 305 30.07 2.26 17.33
N THR A 306 30.03 2.70 16.09
CA THR A 306 29.57 4.04 15.70
C THR A 306 28.58 3.94 14.55
N LEU A 307 27.34 4.36 14.82
CA LEU A 307 26.33 4.61 13.81
C LEU A 307 25.55 5.86 14.25
N LEU A 308 25.91 7.02 13.71
CA LEU A 308 25.27 8.28 14.10
C LEU A 308 23.84 8.35 13.55
N HIS A 309 22.93 8.93 14.31
CA HIS A 309 21.58 9.19 13.85
C HIS A 309 21.62 10.18 12.69
N TYR A 310 20.95 9.85 11.58
CA TYR A 310 21.14 10.56 10.31
C TYR A 310 20.78 12.06 10.37
N PHE A 311 19.75 12.43 11.14
CA PHE A 311 19.32 13.83 11.30
C PHE A 311 19.93 14.56 12.51
N ILE A 312 20.42 13.83 13.53
CA ILE A 312 20.92 14.37 14.81
C ILE A 312 22.22 13.63 15.16
N PRO A 313 23.35 13.97 14.53
CA PRO A 313 24.60 13.20 14.61
C PRO A 313 25.19 13.09 16.02
N GLU A 314 24.76 13.93 16.96
CA GLU A 314 25.11 13.85 18.39
C GLU A 314 24.61 12.56 19.05
N SER A 315 23.63 11.87 18.44
CA SER A 315 23.12 10.59 18.91
C SER A 315 23.80 9.42 18.20
N ASN A 316 24.64 8.65 18.91
CA ASN A 316 25.19 7.40 18.40
C ASN A 316 24.26 6.22 18.73
N LEU A 317 23.66 5.61 17.71
CA LEU A 317 22.71 4.50 17.82
C LEU A 317 23.35 3.19 18.31
N PHE A 318 24.67 3.05 18.18
CA PHE A 318 25.42 1.89 18.66
C PHE A 318 26.02 2.09 20.05
N PHE A 319 25.76 3.24 20.69
CA PHE A 319 26.21 3.48 22.05
C PHE A 319 25.70 2.40 23.01
N SER A 320 26.61 1.77 23.75
CA SER A 320 26.34 0.69 24.71
C SER A 320 25.60 -0.54 24.15
N ARG A 321 25.52 -0.72 22.83
CA ARG A 321 24.69 -1.79 22.25
C ARG A 321 25.31 -3.17 22.26
N PHE A 322 26.63 -3.26 22.21
CA PHE A 322 27.34 -4.52 22.08
C PHE A 322 28.18 -4.78 23.33
N ASN A 323 28.17 -6.03 23.80
CA ASN A 323 29.24 -6.54 24.67
C ASN A 323 30.37 -7.14 23.81
N THR A 324 31.56 -7.32 24.38
CA THR A 324 32.76 -7.78 23.67
C THR A 324 32.51 -9.07 22.87
N ARG A 325 31.95 -10.11 23.52
CA ARG A 325 31.74 -11.43 22.91
C ARG A 325 30.75 -11.39 21.74
N SER A 326 29.61 -10.73 21.92
CA SER A 326 28.57 -10.61 20.90
C SER A 326 29.04 -9.78 19.70
N LYS A 327 29.82 -8.71 19.95
CA LYS A 327 30.45 -7.88 18.92
C LYS A 327 31.42 -8.68 18.07
N GLU A 328 32.35 -9.41 18.69
CA GLU A 328 33.34 -10.25 17.98
C GLU A 328 32.67 -11.31 17.12
N LYS A 329 31.63 -11.96 17.65
CA LYS A 329 30.84 -12.96 16.92
C LYS A 329 30.14 -12.35 15.69
N LEU A 330 29.56 -11.16 15.83
CA LEU A 330 28.91 -10.45 14.73
C LEU A 330 29.92 -9.98 13.67
N ILE A 331 31.08 -9.46 14.09
CA ILE A 331 32.18 -9.06 13.19
C ILE A 331 32.66 -10.28 12.39
N THR A 332 32.95 -11.40 13.06
CA THR A 332 33.41 -12.63 12.41
C THR A 332 32.40 -13.14 11.38
N LEU A 333 31.10 -13.11 11.74
CA LEU A 333 30.02 -13.46 10.81
C LEU A 333 30.04 -12.55 9.57
N LEU A 334 30.05 -11.24 9.75
CA LEU A 334 30.02 -10.27 8.64
C LEU A 334 31.28 -10.35 7.76
N GLN A 335 32.44 -10.60 8.34
CA GLN A 335 33.68 -10.85 7.59
C GLN A 335 33.54 -12.10 6.72
N ASN A 336 33.04 -13.21 7.28
CA ASN A 336 32.79 -14.43 6.49
C ASN A 336 31.80 -14.20 5.35
N LEU A 337 30.71 -13.46 5.60
CA LEU A 337 29.73 -13.10 4.57
C LEU A 337 30.35 -12.22 3.47
N CYS A 338 31.25 -11.29 3.84
CA CYS A 338 31.98 -10.49 2.87
C CYS A 338 32.84 -11.35 1.93
N HIS A 339 33.48 -12.41 2.45
CA HIS A 339 34.27 -13.35 1.64
C HIS A 339 33.39 -14.22 0.72
N GLN A 340 32.20 -14.62 1.17
CA GLN A 340 31.26 -15.42 0.36
C GLN A 340 30.57 -14.59 -0.74
N GLY A 341 30.46 -13.28 -0.56
CA GLY A 341 29.72 -12.40 -1.45
C GLY A 341 28.24 -12.77 -1.50
N ILE A 342 27.54 -12.47 -2.60
CA ILE A 342 26.08 -12.73 -2.68
C ILE A 342 25.67 -14.21 -2.58
N GLN A 343 26.61 -15.16 -2.63
CA GLN A 343 26.29 -16.60 -2.59
C GLN A 343 25.72 -17.05 -1.25
N PHE A 344 26.00 -16.35 -0.15
CA PHE A 344 25.48 -16.71 1.17
C PHE A 344 23.94 -16.64 1.23
N PHE A 345 23.31 -15.86 0.35
CA PHE A 345 21.85 -15.76 0.28
C PHE A 345 21.19 -17.05 -0.23
N SER A 346 21.96 -18.03 -0.72
CA SER A 346 21.44 -19.38 -1.02
C SER A 346 20.89 -20.08 0.23
N SER A 347 21.32 -19.64 1.43
CA SER A 347 20.82 -20.12 2.73
C SER A 347 19.63 -19.32 3.26
N SER A 348 19.20 -18.25 2.59
CA SER A 348 18.07 -17.39 2.99
C SER A 348 16.76 -17.94 2.41
N GLU A 349 15.69 -17.97 3.19
CA GLU A 349 14.35 -18.43 2.74
C GLU A 349 13.86 -17.61 1.54
N SER A 350 14.04 -16.28 1.57
CA SER A 350 13.59 -15.38 0.50
C SER A 350 14.38 -15.53 -0.82
N LEU A 351 15.64 -15.97 -0.76
CA LEU A 351 16.56 -15.95 -1.92
C LEU A 351 17.24 -17.30 -2.22
N ARG A 352 16.79 -18.41 -1.61
CA ARG A 352 17.38 -19.76 -1.74
C ARG A 352 17.53 -20.29 -3.17
N ASP A 353 16.74 -19.78 -4.13
CA ASP A 353 16.78 -20.20 -5.54
C ASP A 353 17.96 -19.61 -6.35
N LEU A 354 18.93 -18.96 -5.68
CA LEU A 354 20.09 -18.30 -6.29
C LEU A 354 20.92 -19.22 -7.23
N SER A 355 20.92 -20.53 -7.00
CA SER A 355 21.61 -21.53 -7.83
C SER A 355 20.97 -21.76 -9.20
N MET A 356 19.73 -21.33 -9.41
CA MET A 356 19.01 -21.49 -10.68
C MET A 356 19.09 -20.28 -11.61
N PHE A 357 19.80 -19.20 -11.25
CA PHE A 357 19.73 -17.94 -11.99
C PHE A 357 20.20 -18.01 -13.48
N SER A 358 20.92 -19.04 -13.92
CA SER A 358 21.21 -19.24 -15.37
C SER A 358 19.99 -19.68 -16.20
N CYS A 359 18.84 -19.93 -15.56
CA CYS A 359 17.60 -20.27 -16.22
C CYS A 359 16.42 -19.68 -15.43
N CYS A 360 15.47 -19.07 -16.15
CA CYS A 360 14.14 -18.69 -15.66
C CYS A 360 13.97 -17.28 -15.06
N VAL A 361 13.01 -16.58 -15.67
CA VAL A 361 12.39 -15.31 -15.28
C VAL A 361 11.13 -15.65 -14.47
N THR A 362 11.08 -15.34 -13.18
CA THR A 362 9.93 -15.63 -12.28
C THR A 362 9.96 -14.75 -11.02
N ASN A 363 8.90 -14.23 -10.40
CA ASN A 363 7.60 -13.61 -10.75
C ASN A 363 7.14 -12.88 -9.44
N SER A 364 6.26 -11.89 -9.53
CA SER A 364 6.14 -10.68 -8.68
C SER A 364 5.14 -10.71 -7.49
N ILE A 365 5.16 -11.77 -6.71
CA ILE A 365 3.94 -12.53 -6.39
C ILE A 365 3.24 -12.27 -5.04
N ASP A 366 3.98 -12.03 -3.98
CA ASP A 366 3.50 -12.46 -2.66
C ASP A 366 2.76 -11.36 -1.84
N ARG A 367 2.12 -10.39 -2.49
CA ARG A 367 1.72 -9.12 -1.83
C ARG A 367 0.26 -8.91 -1.53
N ASN A 368 -0.56 -9.68 -2.19
CA ASN A 368 -1.81 -9.15 -2.65
C ASN A 368 -2.97 -9.57 -1.74
N SER A 369 -2.85 -10.69 -1.06
CA SER A 369 -3.99 -11.35 -0.45
C SER A 369 -4.23 -11.05 1.06
N LYS A 370 -3.83 -9.88 1.57
CA LYS A 370 -4.20 -9.44 2.94
C LYS A 370 -4.82 -8.04 3.05
N LEU A 371 -5.13 -7.38 1.90
CA LEU A 371 -5.90 -6.12 1.82
C LEU A 371 -7.42 -6.16 1.46
N ALA A 372 -7.88 -6.87 0.42
CA ALA A 372 -9.26 -7.33 0.06
C ALA A 372 -10.22 -7.96 1.09
N ASP A 373 -9.83 -8.09 2.35
CA ASP A 373 -10.66 -8.63 3.43
C ASP A 373 -11.36 -7.53 4.22
N GLU A 374 -10.76 -6.35 4.24
CA GLU A 374 -11.32 -5.16 4.86
C GLU A 374 -12.08 -4.29 3.83
N ILE A 375 -11.90 -4.62 2.54
CA ILE A 375 -12.54 -4.10 1.32
C ILE A 375 -14.05 -4.27 1.28
N ILE A 376 -14.51 -5.36 1.86
CA ILE A 376 -15.91 -5.74 1.79
C ILE A 376 -16.74 -4.99 2.86
N GLN A 377 -16.11 -4.28 3.81
CA GLN A 377 -16.80 -3.80 5.02
C GLN A 377 -17.12 -2.31 5.09
N LEU A 378 -16.58 -1.39 4.27
CA LEU A 378 -16.93 0.04 4.42
C LEU A 378 -17.86 0.63 3.33
N PHE A 379 -18.40 -0.17 2.41
CA PHE A 379 -19.47 0.29 1.50
C PHE A 379 -20.82 -0.01 2.18
N PRO A 380 -21.47 0.93 2.88
CA PRO A 380 -22.84 0.70 3.33
C PRO A 380 -23.73 0.68 2.10
N LEU A 381 -23.99 -0.54 1.64
CA LEU A 381 -25.28 -1.04 1.20
C LEU A 381 -26.41 -0.27 1.90
N ASN A 382 -26.88 0.84 1.32
CA ASN A 382 -28.29 1.25 1.36
C ASN A 382 -28.52 2.45 0.44
N ASN A 383 -29.23 2.16 -0.65
CA ASN A 383 -29.77 3.09 -1.61
C ASN A 383 -30.76 4.05 -0.94
N ASP A 384 -30.32 5.24 -0.54
CA ASP A 384 -31.25 6.35 -0.30
C ASP A 384 -30.89 7.59 -1.16
N ARG A 385 -31.88 8.09 -1.90
CA ARG A 385 -31.77 9.22 -2.84
C ARG A 385 -31.31 10.51 -2.12
N GLY A 386 -31.53 10.61 -0.81
CA GLY A 386 -31.08 11.74 0.02
C GLY A 386 -29.55 11.85 0.17
N HIS A 387 -28.83 10.72 0.15
CA HIS A 387 -27.38 10.70 0.40
C HIS A 387 -26.58 11.19 -0.81
N ILE A 388 -26.97 10.75 -2.02
CA ILE A 388 -26.40 11.21 -3.29
C ILE A 388 -26.61 12.72 -3.47
N ARG A 389 -27.82 13.22 -3.15
CA ARG A 389 -28.16 14.64 -3.24
C ARG A 389 -27.32 15.50 -2.29
N ARG A 390 -27.04 15.02 -1.07
CA ARG A 390 -26.23 15.73 -0.06
C ARG A 390 -24.74 15.73 -0.42
N LEU A 391 -24.22 14.61 -0.96
CA LEU A 391 -22.86 14.52 -1.50
C LEU A 391 -22.65 15.42 -2.71
N MET A 392 -23.58 15.40 -3.67
CA MET A 392 -23.54 16.28 -4.85
C MET A 392 -23.60 17.76 -4.47
N TYR A 393 -24.48 18.13 -3.52
CA TYR A 393 -24.62 19.52 -3.06
C TYR A 393 -23.36 20.03 -2.34
N ASN A 394 -22.76 19.21 -1.46
CA ASN A 394 -21.52 19.56 -0.77
C ASN A 394 -20.33 19.67 -1.74
N PHE A 395 -20.24 18.80 -2.75
CA PHE A 395 -19.18 18.84 -3.77
C PHE A 395 -19.31 20.01 -4.76
N LEU A 396 -20.54 20.37 -5.16
CA LEU A 396 -20.81 21.51 -6.06
C LEU A 396 -20.40 22.84 -5.44
N GLN A 397 -20.44 22.98 -4.11
CA GLN A 397 -20.01 24.20 -3.43
C GLN A 397 -18.48 24.33 -3.29
N HIS A 398 -17.71 23.24 -3.42
CA HIS A 398 -16.26 23.20 -3.08
C HIS A 398 -15.32 22.86 -4.26
N SER A 399 -15.82 22.63 -5.49
CA SER A 399 -15.03 22.08 -6.61
C SER A 399 -14.69 23.07 -7.73
N LYS A 400 -13.83 24.07 -7.45
CA LYS A 400 -13.19 24.89 -8.50
C LYS A 400 -11.91 24.26 -9.09
N SER A 401 -11.40 23.16 -8.53
CA SER A 401 -10.13 22.55 -8.96
C SER A 401 -10.29 21.51 -10.08
N ARG A 402 -9.25 21.32 -10.91
CA ARG A 402 -9.17 20.32 -11.99
C ARG A 402 -9.47 18.89 -11.52
N LEU A 403 -9.05 18.57 -10.29
CA LEU A 403 -9.29 17.30 -9.61
C LEU A 403 -10.76 17.12 -9.17
N GLY A 404 -11.39 18.16 -8.61
CA GLY A 404 -12.80 18.11 -8.20
C GLY A 404 -13.72 17.81 -9.39
N LYS A 405 -13.40 18.36 -10.56
CA LYS A 405 -14.06 18.04 -11.83
C LYS A 405 -13.90 16.56 -12.20
N HIS A 406 -12.71 15.97 -12.02
CA HIS A 406 -12.44 14.58 -12.39
C HIS A 406 -13.14 13.57 -11.47
N ILE A 407 -13.12 13.79 -10.15
CA ILE A 407 -13.85 12.96 -9.18
C ILE A 407 -15.36 13.06 -9.41
N PHE A 408 -15.88 14.26 -9.69
CA PHE A 408 -17.28 14.46 -10.06
C PHE A 408 -17.65 13.67 -11.32
N SER A 409 -16.81 13.76 -12.35
CA SER A 409 -16.91 12.99 -13.59
C SER A 409 -16.97 11.47 -13.36
N LEU A 410 -16.19 10.95 -12.41
CA LEU A 410 -16.18 9.52 -12.05
C LEU A 410 -17.42 9.12 -11.24
N PHE A 411 -17.84 9.94 -10.28
CA PHE A 411 -19.10 9.73 -9.55
C PHE A 411 -20.30 9.74 -10.49
N LEU A 412 -20.29 10.66 -11.45
CA LEU A 412 -21.28 10.75 -12.51
C LEU A 412 -21.27 9.47 -13.36
N SER A 413 -20.10 8.98 -13.81
CA SER A 413 -19.99 7.68 -14.51
C SER A 413 -20.63 6.54 -13.72
N ASN A 414 -20.27 6.38 -12.45
CA ASN A 414 -20.81 5.32 -11.59
C ASN A 414 -22.32 5.45 -11.37
N ALA A 415 -22.84 6.67 -11.20
CA ALA A 415 -24.27 6.93 -11.07
C ALA A 415 -25.01 6.56 -12.36
N HIS A 416 -24.45 6.89 -13.52
CA HIS A 416 -24.99 6.53 -14.82
C HIS A 416 -24.97 5.00 -15.04
N GLN A 417 -23.91 4.32 -14.63
CA GLN A 417 -23.85 2.85 -14.63
C GLN A 417 -24.93 2.25 -13.74
N PHE A 418 -25.08 2.76 -12.51
CA PHE A 418 -26.11 2.30 -11.58
C PHE A 418 -27.52 2.49 -12.15
N VAL A 419 -27.83 3.69 -12.66
CA VAL A 419 -29.15 3.98 -13.28
C VAL A 419 -29.42 3.07 -14.47
N SER A 420 -28.41 2.80 -15.32
CA SER A 420 -28.55 1.83 -16.41
C SER A 420 -28.77 0.40 -15.93
N GLN A 421 -28.24 0.06 -14.75
CA GLN A 421 -28.35 -1.28 -14.19
C GLN A 421 -29.64 -1.51 -13.39
N SER A 422 -30.25 -0.45 -12.84
CA SER A 422 -31.50 -0.50 -12.06
C SER A 422 -32.78 -0.50 -12.89
N THR A 423 -32.71 -0.55 -14.22
CA THR A 423 -33.90 -0.68 -15.07
C THR A 423 -34.41 -2.12 -15.02
N ASP A 424 -35.54 -2.35 -14.34
CA ASP A 424 -36.17 -3.68 -14.17
C ASP A 424 -36.46 -4.38 -15.51
N GLY A 425 -35.63 -5.35 -15.87
CA GLY A 425 -35.83 -6.16 -17.09
C GLY A 425 -36.82 -7.32 -16.95
N HIS A 426 -37.36 -7.58 -15.76
CA HIS A 426 -38.02 -8.86 -15.45
C HIS A 426 -39.55 -8.85 -15.39
N HIS A 427 -40.21 -7.70 -15.48
CA HIS A 427 -41.68 -7.62 -15.40
C HIS A 427 -42.29 -6.55 -16.31
N ARG A 428 -42.43 -6.78 -17.63
CA ARG A 428 -43.33 -5.99 -18.50
C ARG A 428 -43.66 -6.67 -19.84
N SER A 429 -44.83 -6.33 -20.39
CA SER A 429 -45.57 -7.13 -21.38
C SER A 429 -45.61 -6.58 -22.82
N ASN A 430 -44.84 -5.54 -23.19
CA ASN A 430 -44.91 -4.98 -24.56
C ASN A 430 -43.56 -4.49 -25.15
N ASN A 431 -43.30 -4.81 -26.42
CA ASN A 431 -42.08 -4.50 -27.21
C ASN A 431 -41.69 -3.02 -27.20
N LYS A 432 -42.66 -2.10 -27.15
CA LYS A 432 -42.41 -0.65 -27.09
C LYS A 432 -41.73 -0.21 -25.80
N GLN A 433 -42.07 -0.84 -24.68
CA GLN A 433 -41.44 -0.54 -23.38
C GLN A 433 -40.00 -1.05 -23.35
N HIS A 434 -39.76 -2.25 -23.89
CA HIS A 434 -38.43 -2.84 -23.99
C HIS A 434 -37.47 -1.99 -24.84
N TYR A 435 -37.94 -1.46 -25.98
CA TYR A 435 -37.15 -0.55 -26.82
C TYR A 435 -36.80 0.78 -26.12
N ASN A 436 -37.75 1.34 -25.35
CA ASN A 436 -37.52 2.58 -24.60
C ASN A 436 -36.51 2.37 -23.46
N GLU A 437 -36.56 1.22 -22.78
CA GLU A 437 -35.62 0.85 -21.72
C GLU A 437 -34.21 0.59 -22.27
N TYR A 438 -34.10 -0.09 -23.42
CA TYR A 438 -32.84 -0.25 -24.15
C TYR A 438 -32.19 1.10 -24.46
N LYS A 439 -32.97 2.02 -25.04
CA LYS A 439 -32.49 3.37 -25.40
C LYS A 439 -32.11 4.18 -24.16
N HIS A 440 -32.89 4.05 -23.08
CA HIS A 440 -32.63 4.72 -21.81
C HIS A 440 -31.33 4.23 -21.16
N GLY A 441 -31.17 2.91 -20.98
CA GLY A 441 -29.95 2.31 -20.41
C GLY A 441 -28.71 2.66 -21.23
N LEU A 442 -28.77 2.49 -22.55
CA LEU A 442 -27.67 2.83 -23.46
C LEU A 442 -27.29 4.31 -23.37
N SER A 443 -28.27 5.22 -23.30
CA SER A 443 -27.99 6.66 -23.17
C SER A 443 -27.25 7.00 -21.87
N HIS A 444 -27.61 6.36 -20.75
CA HIS A 444 -26.92 6.56 -19.49
C HIS A 444 -25.49 6.03 -19.54
N LEU A 445 -25.27 4.83 -20.10
CA LEU A 445 -23.92 4.28 -20.25
C LEU A 445 -23.04 5.19 -21.12
N LEU A 446 -23.52 5.61 -22.30
CA LEU A 446 -22.77 6.49 -23.20
C LEU A 446 -22.40 7.83 -22.56
N VAL A 447 -23.27 8.40 -21.72
CA VAL A 447 -22.96 9.62 -20.96
C VAL A 447 -21.89 9.36 -19.89
N GLY A 448 -21.98 8.24 -19.17
CA GLY A 448 -20.99 7.87 -18.14
C GLY A 448 -19.58 7.63 -18.69
N LEU A 449 -19.47 7.12 -19.92
CA LEU A 449 -18.19 6.79 -20.56
C LEU A 449 -17.27 7.99 -20.82
N GLN A 450 -17.78 9.21 -20.87
CA GLN A 450 -16.94 10.41 -21.09
C GLN A 450 -15.84 10.58 -20.02
N SER A 451 -16.01 9.91 -18.88
CA SER A 451 -15.13 10.01 -17.71
C SER A 451 -14.66 8.65 -17.19
N ASP A 452 -15.05 7.55 -17.83
CA ASP A 452 -14.78 6.19 -17.38
C ASP A 452 -13.46 5.63 -17.95
N VAL A 453 -12.76 4.81 -17.17
CA VAL A 453 -11.47 4.23 -17.55
C VAL A 453 -11.59 2.78 -18.03
N LEU A 454 -12.46 1.95 -17.42
CA LEU A 454 -12.60 0.53 -17.79
C LEU A 454 -13.96 -0.06 -17.39
N SER A 455 -14.38 0.09 -16.14
CA SER A 455 -15.59 -0.60 -15.63
C SER A 455 -16.86 -0.22 -16.39
N GLY A 456 -17.08 1.06 -16.70
CA GLY A 456 -18.21 1.50 -17.52
C GLY A 456 -18.15 0.98 -18.95
N TRP A 457 -16.95 0.85 -19.52
CA TRP A 457 -16.74 0.22 -20.83
C TRP A 457 -17.12 -1.26 -20.81
N LEU A 458 -16.80 -1.98 -19.73
CA LEU A 458 -17.20 -3.37 -19.56
C LEU A 458 -18.70 -3.53 -19.36
N VAL A 459 -19.36 -2.64 -18.59
CA VAL A 459 -20.83 -2.64 -18.49
C VAL A 459 -21.46 -2.41 -19.86
N LEU A 460 -20.93 -1.49 -20.68
CA LEU A 460 -21.41 -1.27 -22.05
C LEU A 460 -21.16 -2.49 -22.96
N ALA A 461 -19.99 -3.12 -22.84
CA ALA A 461 -19.68 -4.33 -23.61
C ALA A 461 -20.65 -5.47 -23.27
N SER A 462 -20.90 -5.71 -21.98
CA SER A 462 -21.88 -6.69 -21.53
C SER A 462 -23.29 -6.33 -22.00
N PHE A 463 -23.67 -5.05 -21.94
CA PHE A 463 -24.96 -4.58 -22.46
C PHE A 463 -25.13 -4.90 -23.95
N PHE A 464 -24.12 -4.65 -24.79
CA PHE A 464 -24.17 -5.00 -26.21
C PHE A 464 -24.18 -6.51 -26.44
N ASN A 465 -23.42 -7.28 -25.66
CA ASN A 465 -23.40 -8.73 -25.74
C ASN A 465 -24.79 -9.34 -25.43
N VAL A 466 -25.44 -8.92 -24.34
CA VAL A 466 -26.79 -9.38 -23.94
C VAL A 466 -27.83 -9.08 -25.02
N HIS A 467 -27.70 -7.93 -25.70
CA HIS A 467 -28.59 -7.54 -26.80
C HIS A 467 -28.13 -8.08 -28.16
N LYS A 468 -27.22 -9.06 -28.19
CA LYS A 468 -26.74 -9.76 -29.39
C LYS A 468 -26.04 -8.87 -30.42
N ASN A 469 -25.52 -7.72 -30.00
CA ASN A 469 -24.69 -6.84 -30.83
C ASN A 469 -23.20 -7.12 -30.57
N TYR A 470 -22.77 -8.33 -30.95
CA TYR A 470 -21.40 -8.82 -30.70
C TYR A 470 -20.30 -7.96 -31.36
N PRO A 471 -20.46 -7.43 -32.59
CA PRO A 471 -19.46 -6.53 -33.18
C PRO A 471 -19.25 -5.24 -32.39
N ALA A 472 -20.33 -4.63 -31.89
CA ALA A 472 -20.23 -3.43 -31.06
C ALA A 472 -19.59 -3.75 -29.70
N ALA A 473 -19.94 -4.89 -29.09
CA ALA A 473 -19.31 -5.35 -27.84
C ALA A 473 -17.78 -5.54 -28.02
N LEU A 474 -17.34 -6.19 -29.11
CA LEU A 474 -15.92 -6.37 -29.41
C LEU A 474 -15.19 -5.03 -29.62
N ALA A 475 -15.78 -4.09 -30.35
CA ALA A 475 -15.19 -2.77 -30.55
C ALA A 475 -14.98 -2.02 -29.21
N VAL A 476 -15.97 -2.09 -28.33
CA VAL A 476 -15.92 -1.50 -26.98
C VAL A 476 -14.84 -2.17 -26.13
N ILE A 477 -14.75 -3.50 -26.13
CA ILE A 477 -13.75 -4.25 -25.35
C ILE A 477 -12.33 -3.97 -25.84
N ASN A 478 -12.11 -4.00 -27.16
CA ASN A 478 -10.79 -3.73 -27.72
C ASN A 478 -10.35 -2.29 -27.44
N HIS A 479 -11.29 -1.33 -27.51
CA HIS A 479 -11.02 0.04 -27.08
C HIS A 479 -10.62 0.09 -25.60
N ALA A 480 -11.39 -0.56 -24.73
CA ALA A 480 -11.13 -0.56 -23.29
C ALA A 480 -9.78 -1.21 -22.94
N LEU A 481 -9.48 -2.37 -23.52
CA LEU A 481 -8.20 -3.07 -23.33
C LEU A 481 -7.01 -2.26 -23.88
N SER A 482 -7.18 -1.50 -24.97
CA SER A 482 -6.12 -0.61 -25.49
C SER A 482 -5.75 0.53 -24.54
N LYS A 483 -6.61 0.85 -23.56
CA LYS A 483 -6.35 1.85 -22.52
C LYS A 483 -5.65 1.25 -21.29
N CYS A 484 -5.58 -0.07 -21.17
CA CYS A 484 -4.86 -0.74 -20.10
C CYS A 484 -3.35 -0.77 -20.40
N THR A 485 -2.54 -0.11 -19.57
CA THR A 485 -1.08 -0.21 -19.62
C THR A 485 -0.57 -1.42 -18.84
N ASP A 486 0.66 -1.87 -19.06
CA ASP A 486 1.28 -2.93 -18.24
C ASP A 486 1.30 -2.58 -16.74
N GLU A 487 1.50 -1.29 -16.40
CA GLU A 487 1.34 -0.77 -15.03
C GLU A 487 -0.08 -1.03 -14.50
N THR A 488 -1.10 -0.75 -15.32
CA THR A 488 -2.52 -0.91 -14.98
C THR A 488 -2.93 -2.38 -14.82
N ILE A 489 -2.43 -3.25 -15.69
CA ILE A 489 -2.66 -4.70 -15.68
C ILE A 489 -2.00 -5.33 -14.45
N THR A 490 -0.78 -4.88 -14.12
CA THR A 490 -0.06 -5.33 -12.92
C THR A 490 -0.78 -4.88 -11.65
N LEU A 491 -1.35 -3.66 -11.67
CA LEU A 491 -2.17 -3.13 -10.58
C LEU A 491 -3.52 -3.85 -10.44
N SER A 492 -4.20 -4.23 -11.53
CA SER A 492 -5.50 -4.94 -11.46
C SER A 492 -5.38 -6.36 -10.97
N ASN A 493 -4.23 -6.97 -11.25
CA ASN A 493 -3.88 -8.30 -10.78
C ASN A 493 -3.23 -8.25 -9.39
N SER A 494 -2.78 -7.07 -8.95
CA SER A 494 -2.39 -6.86 -7.58
C SER A 494 -3.64 -6.76 -6.71
N HIS A 495 -3.96 -7.81 -5.93
CA HIS A 495 -5.12 -7.87 -5.03
C HIS A 495 -5.08 -6.83 -3.87
N THR A 496 -4.27 -5.77 -3.98
CA THR A 496 -4.10 -4.72 -2.99
C THR A 496 -4.77 -3.41 -3.43
N LEU A 497 -5.82 -3.04 -2.68
CA LEU A 497 -6.53 -1.74 -2.60
C LEU A 497 -7.74 -1.51 -3.45
N ILE A 498 -8.89 -1.88 -2.90
CA ILE A 498 -10.14 -1.14 -2.99
C ILE A 498 -11.04 -1.41 -1.76
N SER A 499 -10.80 -0.82 -0.58
CA SER A 499 -11.90 -0.55 0.39
C SER A 499 -11.97 0.94 0.45
N ASP A 500 -13.12 1.48 0.10
CA ASP A 500 -13.69 2.60 0.84
C ASP A 500 -12.87 3.88 0.94
N PHE A 501 -13.08 4.71 -0.08
CA PHE A 501 -12.61 6.07 -0.11
C PHE A 501 -13.76 7.03 0.23
N ALA A 502 -13.65 7.73 1.36
CA ALA A 502 -14.33 8.99 1.60
C ALA A 502 -13.26 10.08 1.80
N PHE A 503 -13.23 11.10 0.94
CA PHE A 503 -12.21 12.15 0.99
C PHE A 503 -12.67 13.33 1.86
N ASN A 504 -11.91 13.68 2.91
CA ASN A 504 -12.13 14.87 3.75
C ASN A 504 -11.25 16.06 3.29
N ASP A 505 -11.82 17.27 3.27
CA ASP A 505 -11.18 18.52 2.81
C ASP A 505 -9.91 18.91 3.60
N LYS A 506 -9.79 18.58 4.90
CA LYS A 506 -8.58 18.87 5.68
C LYS A 506 -7.36 17.99 5.29
N MET A 507 -7.61 16.78 4.79
CA MET A 507 -6.56 15.84 4.37
C MET A 507 -5.99 16.18 2.97
N LYS A 508 -6.81 16.82 2.14
CA LYS A 508 -6.44 17.26 0.79
C LYS A 508 -5.26 18.23 0.79
N GLU A 509 -5.18 19.15 1.76
CA GLU A 509 -4.10 20.13 1.84
C GLU A 509 -2.76 19.48 2.23
N TYR A 510 -2.76 18.63 3.26
CA TYR A 510 -1.57 17.95 3.76
C TYR A 510 -0.97 17.01 2.71
N VAL A 511 -1.82 16.29 1.96
CA VAL A 511 -1.34 15.31 0.97
C VAL A 511 -0.97 15.94 -0.37
N THR A 512 -1.63 17.03 -0.78
CA THR A 512 -1.18 17.81 -1.94
C THR A 512 0.24 18.36 -1.71
N LYS A 513 0.57 18.76 -0.46
CA LYS A 513 1.93 19.15 -0.06
C LYS A 513 2.92 17.97 -0.05
N LEU A 514 2.47 16.74 0.24
CA LEU A 514 3.34 15.55 0.37
C LEU A 514 3.73 14.91 -0.97
N ILE A 515 2.78 14.73 -1.89
CA ILE A 515 3.01 13.97 -3.16
C ILE A 515 2.82 14.79 -4.44
N GLY A 516 2.36 16.03 -4.32
CA GLY A 516 2.04 16.89 -5.46
C GLY A 516 0.68 16.55 -6.11
N PRO A 517 0.01 17.54 -6.73
CA PRO A 517 -1.36 17.40 -7.23
C PRO A 517 -1.52 16.37 -8.36
N ASP A 518 -0.52 16.18 -9.22
CA ASP A 518 -0.62 15.29 -10.39
C ASP A 518 -0.50 13.80 -10.02
N ASN A 519 0.35 13.46 -9.04
CA ASN A 519 0.53 12.09 -8.57
C ASN A 519 -0.71 11.55 -7.85
N TYR A 520 -1.41 12.44 -7.12
CA TYR A 520 -2.69 12.12 -6.50
C TYR A 520 -3.80 11.80 -7.53
N ILE A 521 -3.85 12.54 -8.65
CA ILE A 521 -4.80 12.26 -9.74
C ILE A 521 -4.49 10.92 -10.40
N LYS A 522 -3.20 10.60 -10.62
CA LYS A 522 -2.79 9.31 -11.20
C LYS A 522 -3.23 8.17 -10.27
N ALA A 523 -3.01 8.29 -8.97
CA ALA A 523 -3.45 7.35 -7.94
C ALA A 523 -4.96 6.99 -8.00
N VAL A 524 -5.82 8.00 -8.02
CA VAL A 524 -7.28 7.82 -8.03
C VAL A 524 -7.77 7.12 -9.30
N LYS A 525 -7.19 7.44 -10.46
CA LYS A 525 -7.54 6.79 -11.73
C LYS A 525 -7.26 5.28 -11.73
N HIS A 526 -6.16 4.86 -11.10
CA HIS A 526 -5.72 3.45 -11.13
C HIS A 526 -6.53 2.57 -10.19
N LEU A 527 -6.94 3.07 -9.02
CA LEU A 527 -7.83 2.36 -8.08
C LEU A 527 -9.17 1.95 -8.70
N MET A 528 -9.66 2.67 -9.72
CA MET A 528 -10.95 2.39 -10.34
C MET A 528 -10.91 1.31 -11.44
N ILE A 529 -9.71 0.92 -11.88
CA ILE A 529 -9.55 -0.04 -12.98
C ILE A 529 -9.73 -1.49 -12.51
N LEU A 530 -9.72 -1.75 -11.20
CA LEU A 530 -9.62 -3.12 -10.68
C LEU A 530 -10.96 -3.77 -10.35
N MET A 531 -12.09 -3.06 -10.40
CA MET A 531 -13.39 -3.60 -9.99
C MET A 531 -14.55 -3.26 -10.91
N LEU A 532 -15.18 -4.31 -11.42
CA LEU A 532 -16.47 -4.24 -12.09
C LEU A 532 -17.57 -4.65 -11.11
N ARG A 533 -18.57 -3.79 -10.93
CA ARG A 533 -19.77 -4.08 -10.14
C ARG A 533 -20.94 -4.33 -11.07
N ILE A 534 -21.56 -5.50 -10.93
CA ILE A 534 -22.74 -5.88 -11.70
C ILE A 534 -23.90 -6.16 -10.73
N ASP A 535 -25.03 -5.49 -10.94
CA ASP A 535 -26.28 -5.76 -10.22
C ASP A 535 -26.94 -7.05 -10.76
N PRO A 536 -27.29 -8.06 -9.94
CA PRO A 536 -27.96 -9.33 -10.34
C PRO A 536 -29.24 -9.15 -11.17
N ASN A 537 -29.87 -7.98 -11.14
CA ASN A 537 -31.12 -7.68 -11.86
C ASN A 537 -30.92 -6.78 -13.09
N THR A 538 -29.69 -6.44 -13.46
CA THR A 538 -29.42 -5.59 -14.62
C THR A 538 -29.65 -6.28 -15.97
N ILE A 539 -30.07 -5.50 -16.95
CA ILE A 539 -30.12 -5.85 -18.38
C ILE A 539 -28.74 -6.03 -19.03
N ALA A 540 -27.65 -5.82 -18.28
CA ALA A 540 -26.27 -6.02 -18.72
C ALA A 540 -25.60 -7.28 -18.13
N ILE A 541 -26.35 -8.17 -17.47
CA ILE A 541 -25.79 -9.46 -17.02
C ILE A 541 -25.64 -10.43 -18.18
N LEU A 542 -24.41 -10.92 -18.34
CA LEU A 542 -24.10 -12.04 -19.20
C LEU A 542 -24.92 -13.27 -18.74
N PRO A 543 -25.78 -13.85 -19.60
CA PRO A 543 -26.64 -14.97 -19.25
C PRO A 543 -25.87 -16.14 -18.62
N GLU A 544 -24.64 -16.35 -19.11
CA GLU A 544 -23.72 -17.40 -18.69
C GLU A 544 -23.28 -17.25 -17.23
N LEU A 545 -23.35 -16.05 -16.64
CA LEU A 545 -22.94 -15.77 -15.25
C LEU A 545 -24.11 -15.60 -14.28
N ARG A 546 -25.36 -15.61 -14.78
CA ARG A 546 -26.55 -15.31 -13.96
C ARG A 546 -26.71 -16.24 -12.76
N GLN A 547 -26.28 -17.50 -12.87
CA GLN A 547 -26.32 -18.45 -11.76
C GLN A 547 -25.16 -18.31 -10.75
N ASP A 548 -24.15 -17.52 -11.10
CA ASP A 548 -22.95 -17.28 -10.29
C ASP A 548 -22.99 -15.95 -9.51
N ILE A 549 -23.95 -15.07 -9.83
CA ILE A 549 -24.18 -13.77 -9.17
C ILE A 549 -25.34 -13.92 -8.18
N LYS A 550 -25.03 -13.96 -6.88
CA LYS A 550 -26.05 -14.19 -5.82
C LYS A 550 -26.33 -12.99 -4.94
N HIS A 551 -25.46 -11.99 -4.94
CA HIS A 551 -25.59 -10.80 -4.10
C HIS A 551 -25.63 -9.54 -4.97
N PRO A 552 -26.45 -8.54 -4.62
CA PRO A 552 -26.30 -7.22 -5.22
C PRO A 552 -24.87 -6.73 -5.00
N PHE A 553 -24.25 -6.23 -6.07
CA PHE A 553 -22.88 -5.70 -6.08
C PHE A 553 -21.74 -6.74 -6.00
N THR A 554 -21.92 -7.93 -6.59
CA THR A 554 -20.79 -8.86 -6.85
C THR A 554 -19.67 -8.14 -7.62
N VAL A 555 -18.45 -8.26 -7.09
CA VAL A 555 -17.25 -7.63 -7.64
C VAL A 555 -16.50 -8.62 -8.52
N PHE A 556 -16.26 -8.22 -9.76
CA PHE A 556 -15.52 -9.03 -10.72
C PHE A 556 -14.17 -8.39 -11.09
N PRO A 557 -13.16 -9.22 -11.39
CA PRO A 557 -11.89 -8.76 -11.92
C PRO A 557 -12.07 -8.21 -13.34
N CYS A 558 -11.82 -6.92 -13.57
CA CYS A 558 -12.13 -6.25 -14.84
C CYS A 558 -11.45 -6.89 -16.06
N ILE A 559 -10.18 -7.29 -15.95
CA ILE A 559 -9.42 -7.87 -17.08
C ILE A 559 -9.91 -9.28 -17.45
N PRO A 560 -10.02 -10.24 -16.52
CA PRO A 560 -10.67 -11.52 -16.80
C PRO A 560 -12.09 -11.39 -17.34
N VAL A 561 -12.90 -10.44 -16.84
CA VAL A 561 -14.23 -10.16 -17.42
C VAL A 561 -14.10 -9.65 -18.86
N ALA A 562 -13.17 -8.74 -19.15
CA ALA A 562 -12.97 -8.22 -20.50
C ALA A 562 -12.65 -9.34 -21.50
N HIS A 563 -11.72 -10.23 -21.14
CA HIS A 563 -11.38 -11.40 -21.96
C HIS A 563 -12.52 -12.42 -22.05
N PHE A 564 -13.31 -12.58 -20.99
CA PHE A 564 -14.49 -13.44 -21.01
C PHE A 564 -15.61 -12.89 -21.91
N ILE A 565 -15.94 -11.59 -21.84
CA ILE A 565 -16.92 -10.99 -22.76
C ILE A 565 -16.41 -11.05 -24.19
N ARG A 566 -15.10 -10.84 -24.42
CA ARG A 566 -14.47 -10.99 -25.74
C ARG A 566 -14.67 -12.41 -26.26
N PHE A 567 -14.39 -13.42 -25.43
CA PHE A 567 -14.63 -14.82 -25.74
C PHE A 567 -16.11 -15.07 -26.13
N LEU A 568 -17.07 -14.62 -25.33
CA LEU A 568 -18.50 -14.81 -25.64
C LEU A 568 -18.89 -14.20 -26.98
N CYS A 569 -18.38 -13.00 -27.29
CA CYS A 569 -18.64 -12.36 -28.57
C CYS A 569 -18.05 -13.15 -29.73
N CYS A 570 -16.81 -13.61 -29.61
CA CYS A 570 -16.16 -14.43 -30.64
C CYS A 570 -16.87 -15.78 -30.83
N TYR A 571 -17.34 -16.39 -29.75
CA TYR A 571 -18.06 -17.67 -29.78
C TYR A 571 -19.36 -17.56 -30.54
N HIS A 572 -20.16 -16.51 -30.28
CA HIS A 572 -21.41 -16.27 -31.00
C HIS A 572 -21.23 -15.79 -32.45
N LEU A 573 -20.03 -15.36 -32.83
CA LEU A 573 -19.66 -15.00 -34.19
C LEU A 573 -18.99 -16.16 -34.95
N ASP A 574 -18.90 -17.35 -34.36
CA ASP A 574 -18.22 -18.53 -34.91
C ASP A 574 -16.73 -18.28 -35.25
N ASP A 575 -16.06 -17.35 -34.55
CA ASP A 575 -14.63 -17.04 -34.70
C ASP A 575 -13.79 -17.87 -33.71
N GLY A 576 -13.48 -19.10 -34.11
CA GLY A 576 -12.72 -20.05 -33.29
C GLY A 576 -11.30 -19.58 -32.95
N THR A 577 -10.63 -18.85 -33.85
CA THR A 577 -9.26 -18.36 -33.60
C THR A 577 -9.25 -17.29 -32.51
N SER A 578 -10.14 -16.31 -32.59
CA SER A 578 -10.24 -15.25 -31.58
C SER A 578 -10.81 -15.75 -30.25
N CYS A 579 -11.63 -16.82 -30.26
CA CYS A 579 -12.03 -17.52 -29.04
C CYS A 579 -10.82 -18.08 -28.30
N MET A 580 -9.94 -18.79 -29.01
CA MET A 580 -8.74 -19.36 -28.41
C MET A 580 -7.78 -18.30 -27.90
N ASP A 581 -7.54 -17.22 -28.66
CA ASP A 581 -6.75 -16.07 -28.16
C ASP A 581 -7.36 -15.49 -26.87
N SER A 582 -8.69 -15.33 -26.81
CA SER A 582 -9.35 -14.82 -25.61
C SER A 582 -9.21 -15.75 -24.41
N ILE A 583 -9.24 -17.07 -24.63
CA ILE A 583 -8.98 -18.08 -23.60
C ILE A 583 -7.51 -18.04 -23.16
N ASP A 584 -6.57 -17.89 -24.10
CA ASP A 584 -5.14 -17.78 -23.79
C ASP A 584 -4.82 -16.51 -23.01
N GLN A 585 -5.45 -15.38 -23.35
CA GLN A 585 -5.34 -14.14 -22.57
C GLN A 585 -6.00 -14.26 -21.18
N LEU A 586 -7.12 -14.98 -21.07
CA LEU A 586 -7.75 -15.28 -19.80
C LEU A 586 -6.86 -16.21 -18.94
N LEU A 587 -6.29 -17.25 -19.53
CA LEU A 587 -5.31 -18.15 -18.91
C LEU A 587 -4.05 -17.38 -18.51
N HIS A 588 -3.55 -16.49 -19.36
CA HIS A 588 -2.42 -15.63 -19.04
C HIS A 588 -2.74 -14.73 -17.85
N SER A 589 -3.93 -14.12 -17.84
CA SER A 589 -4.42 -13.32 -16.71
C SER A 589 -4.56 -14.15 -15.43
N ILE A 590 -5.05 -15.39 -15.52
CA ILE A 590 -5.18 -16.31 -14.38
C ILE A 590 -3.83 -16.83 -13.90
N SER A 591 -2.90 -17.15 -14.80
CA SER A 591 -1.55 -17.59 -14.45
C SER A 591 -0.80 -16.49 -13.68
N LYS A 592 -1.09 -15.22 -13.97
CA LYS A 592 -0.62 -14.07 -13.20
C LYS A 592 -1.28 -13.96 -11.82
N LEU A 593 -2.45 -14.56 -11.60
CA LEU A 593 -3.12 -14.67 -10.29
C LEU A 593 -2.64 -15.89 -9.47
N VAL A 594 -2.29 -17.01 -10.14
CA VAL A 594 -1.93 -18.29 -9.48
C VAL A 594 -0.51 -18.31 -8.95
N ASN A 595 0.41 -17.61 -9.62
CA ASN A 595 1.78 -17.63 -9.14
C ASN A 595 1.91 -16.86 -7.80
N ASP A 596 0.95 -15.97 -7.44
CA ASP A 596 0.99 -14.97 -6.35
C ASP A 596 0.89 -15.54 -4.89
N ASP A 597 1.29 -16.80 -4.69
CA ASP A 597 1.34 -17.57 -3.43
C ASP A 597 -0.04 -17.82 -2.78
N MET A 598 -0.51 -19.05 -2.94
CA MET A 598 -1.76 -19.62 -2.38
C MET A 598 -1.78 -19.70 -0.84
N THR A 599 -0.85 -19.05 -0.15
CA THR A 599 -0.67 -19.09 1.32
C THR A 599 -1.32 -17.89 2.04
N VAL A 600 -1.76 -16.89 1.28
CA VAL A 600 -2.32 -15.65 1.82
C VAL A 600 -3.88 -15.78 1.91
N SER A 601 -4.46 -15.17 2.96
CA SER A 601 -5.84 -15.29 3.48
C SER A 601 -6.95 -15.81 2.52
N PRO A 602 -7.85 -16.74 2.94
CA PRO A 602 -8.95 -17.33 2.15
C PRO A 602 -9.98 -16.35 1.53
N LYS A 603 -9.90 -15.08 1.90
CA LYS A 603 -11.00 -14.12 1.84
C LYS A 603 -10.82 -13.16 0.61
N TYR A 604 -9.75 -13.42 -0.18
CA TYR A 604 -9.38 -12.82 -1.49
C TYR A 604 -9.58 -13.72 -2.69
N TRP A 605 -10.00 -14.95 -2.45
CA TRP A 605 -10.11 -15.96 -3.50
C TRP A 605 -11.15 -15.58 -4.56
N PHE A 606 -12.00 -14.56 -4.35
CA PHE A 606 -13.03 -14.17 -5.31
C PHE A 606 -12.49 -13.79 -6.70
N LEU A 607 -11.34 -13.09 -6.81
CA LEU A 607 -10.77 -12.73 -8.12
C LEU A 607 -10.32 -13.99 -8.88
N TYR A 608 -9.64 -14.90 -8.20
CA TYR A 608 -9.22 -16.18 -8.76
C TYR A 608 -10.43 -17.08 -9.06
N ILE A 609 -11.35 -17.21 -8.11
CA ILE A 609 -12.58 -18.00 -8.20
C ILE A 609 -13.39 -17.56 -9.41
N TYR A 610 -13.67 -16.27 -9.56
CA TYR A 610 -14.44 -15.77 -10.70
C TYR A 610 -13.67 -15.90 -12.01
N SER A 611 -12.35 -15.69 -12.01
CA SER A 611 -11.55 -15.90 -13.23
C SER A 611 -11.54 -17.37 -13.66
N MET A 612 -11.36 -18.30 -12.72
CA MET A 612 -11.45 -19.75 -12.97
C MET A 612 -12.86 -20.19 -13.36
N LEU A 613 -13.88 -19.52 -12.82
CA LEU A 613 -15.26 -19.75 -13.21
C LEU A 613 -15.49 -19.30 -14.66
N PHE A 614 -15.02 -18.11 -15.05
CA PHE A 614 -15.06 -17.65 -16.44
C PHE A 614 -14.33 -18.60 -17.38
N LEU A 615 -13.14 -19.05 -16.97
CA LEU A 615 -12.35 -20.00 -17.74
C LEU A 615 -13.06 -21.35 -17.88
N GLY A 616 -13.61 -21.88 -16.79
CA GLY A 616 -14.37 -23.13 -16.81
C GLY A 616 -15.62 -23.04 -17.67
N VAL A 617 -16.33 -21.91 -17.63
CA VAL A 617 -17.49 -21.66 -18.51
C VAL A 617 -17.07 -21.60 -19.97
N ALA A 618 -16.02 -20.84 -20.29
CA ALA A 618 -15.52 -20.73 -21.65
C ALA A 618 -15.05 -22.08 -22.21
N LYS A 619 -14.31 -22.84 -21.40
CA LYS A 619 -13.83 -24.19 -21.73
C LYS A 619 -14.98 -25.17 -21.95
N ASN A 620 -16.03 -25.12 -21.13
CA ASN A 620 -17.22 -25.95 -21.33
C ASN A 620 -17.94 -25.60 -22.64
N MET A 621 -18.08 -24.32 -22.96
CA MET A 621 -18.77 -23.86 -24.19
C MET A 621 -18.08 -24.33 -25.47
N ILE A 622 -16.74 -24.48 -25.46
CA ILE A 622 -15.98 -25.03 -26.59
C ILE A 622 -15.83 -26.57 -26.55
N GLY A 623 -16.47 -27.25 -25.60
CA GLY A 623 -16.46 -28.71 -25.49
C GLY A 623 -15.31 -29.33 -24.68
N ASP A 624 -14.44 -28.53 -24.06
CA ASP A 624 -13.37 -28.98 -23.17
C ASP A 624 -13.92 -29.20 -21.74
N THR A 625 -14.78 -30.21 -21.61
CA THR A 625 -15.50 -30.54 -20.37
C THR A 625 -14.57 -31.04 -19.27
N ALA A 626 -13.45 -31.66 -19.63
CA ALA A 626 -12.43 -32.12 -18.69
C ALA A 626 -11.74 -30.93 -18.00
N PHE A 627 -11.26 -29.95 -18.77
CA PHE A 627 -10.63 -28.75 -18.21
C PHE A 627 -11.64 -27.90 -17.44
N ALA A 628 -12.88 -27.79 -17.94
CA ALA A 628 -13.96 -27.10 -17.24
C ALA A 628 -14.25 -27.74 -15.87
N LYS A 629 -14.27 -29.08 -15.81
CA LYS A 629 -14.42 -29.83 -14.56
C LYS A 629 -13.28 -29.54 -13.59
N ASP A 630 -12.03 -29.53 -14.06
CA ASP A 630 -10.89 -29.19 -13.22
C ASP A 630 -11.01 -27.77 -12.65
N CYS A 631 -11.40 -26.79 -13.49
CA CYS A 631 -11.64 -25.43 -13.03
C CYS A 631 -12.71 -25.36 -11.94
N PHE A 632 -13.86 -25.99 -12.15
CA PHE A 632 -14.94 -25.95 -11.17
C PHE A 632 -14.63 -26.74 -9.89
N GLN A 633 -13.86 -27.84 -9.97
CA GLN A 633 -13.36 -28.55 -8.79
C GLN A 633 -12.37 -27.71 -7.99
N ASP A 634 -11.48 -27.01 -8.69
CA ASP A 634 -10.48 -26.13 -8.09
C ASP A 634 -11.13 -24.96 -7.34
N VAL A 635 -12.17 -24.37 -7.94
CA VAL A 635 -13.04 -23.37 -7.31
C VAL A 635 -13.77 -23.97 -6.11
N ALA A 636 -14.43 -25.12 -6.26
CA ALA A 636 -15.22 -25.75 -5.20
C ALA A 636 -14.40 -26.16 -3.97
N ARG A 637 -13.10 -26.48 -4.14
CA ARG A 637 -12.17 -26.77 -3.04
C ARG A 637 -11.77 -25.53 -2.24
N ARG A 638 -11.72 -24.37 -2.89
CA ARG A 638 -11.31 -23.09 -2.29
C ARG A 638 -12.50 -22.32 -1.74
N ASP A 639 -13.70 -22.50 -2.26
CA ASP A 639 -14.78 -21.62 -1.87
C ASP A 639 -15.40 -21.90 -0.49
N VAL A 640 -15.06 -21.08 0.52
CA VAL A 640 -15.64 -21.13 1.87
C VAL A 640 -17.01 -20.40 1.92
N LEU A 641 -17.30 -19.49 0.97
CA LEU A 641 -18.49 -18.63 0.97
C LEU A 641 -19.52 -18.95 -0.14
N GLN A 642 -19.15 -19.62 -1.24
CA GLN A 642 -20.04 -20.01 -2.36
C GLN A 642 -20.01 -21.51 -2.68
N LYS A 643 -20.30 -22.36 -1.69
CA LYS A 643 -20.59 -23.80 -1.86
C LYS A 643 -21.79 -24.16 -2.78
N THR A 644 -22.21 -23.31 -3.72
CA THR A 644 -23.48 -23.51 -4.46
C THR A 644 -23.47 -23.12 -5.96
N SER A 645 -22.49 -22.42 -6.53
CA SER A 645 -22.44 -22.13 -7.99
C SER A 645 -21.53 -23.11 -8.75
N ALA A 646 -20.26 -23.23 -8.38
CA ALA A 646 -19.32 -24.18 -8.97
C ALA A 646 -19.76 -25.64 -8.77
N SER A 647 -20.29 -25.99 -7.59
CA SER A 647 -20.86 -27.33 -7.34
C SER A 647 -22.11 -27.62 -8.19
N LYS A 648 -22.90 -26.59 -8.52
CA LYS A 648 -24.04 -26.73 -9.43
C LYS A 648 -23.58 -26.95 -10.87
N ARG A 649 -22.52 -26.25 -11.30
CA ARG A 649 -21.89 -26.50 -12.60
C ARG A 649 -21.24 -27.89 -12.69
N LEU A 650 -20.60 -28.35 -11.61
CA LEU A 650 -20.05 -29.71 -11.54
C LEU A 650 -21.12 -30.78 -11.67
N SER A 651 -22.28 -30.61 -11.01
CA SER A 651 -23.41 -31.55 -11.14
C SER A 651 -24.13 -31.46 -12.49
N GLN A 652 -23.93 -30.39 -13.27
CA GLN A 652 -24.40 -30.30 -14.65
C GLN A 652 -23.44 -30.96 -15.65
N LEU A 653 -22.17 -31.17 -15.28
CA LEU A 653 -21.13 -31.82 -16.09
C LEU A 653 -20.99 -33.32 -15.82
N LEU A 654 -21.46 -33.78 -14.66
CA LEU A 654 -21.57 -35.19 -14.28
C LEU A 654 -22.92 -35.75 -14.75
#